data_AF-A0A1A5P8D4-F1
#
_entry.id   AF-A0A1A5P8D4-F1
#
_cell.length_a   1.000
_cell.length_b   1.000
_cell.length_c   1.000
_cell.angle_alpha   90.00
_cell.angle_beta   90.00
_cell.angle_gamma   90.00
#
_symmetry.space_group_name_H-M   'P 1'
#
loop_
_entity.id
_entity.type
_entity.pdbx_description
1 polymer ?
#
loop_
_entity_poly.entity_id
_entity_poly.type
_entity_poly.pdbx_seq_one_letter_code
_entity_poly.pdbx_strand_id
1 'polypeptide(L)'
;MGGDLRHLRRTGRDGPRPDHPRGGPLTTAEALAILDAVRTGDIPHLVALHLNLPNSARPWTATPPARHPAAARPGHPRHAAGAARAVPDAVSPLGERLTALGEVERAEFLAELVRSEAAGVLGYAATDPVEDHRSFKDLGFDSLTAVELRNRLGAVTGLRLPATLVFDHPSPQALTAHLLPLLTGEDRAAPAPAGRAPRRAAGNDEPIAIVAMSCRYPGGVNSPEDLWRLVAEGSDAIGPFPDNRGWDIGNLYDPAPDASGKSYVLEGGFVRDADRFDPVPFGISPREALAMDPQQRLLLEASWEVFERAGIDPTSQRGSRTGVFAGLMYHDYGSTMTVLPEGVEGYLGTGTSGSVLAGRVSYTFGLEGPAMTVDTACSSSLVTLHLACQALRAGECDMALAGGVTVLSTPAVFIDFSTQGALSSNGRCKTFSADADGTGWGEGVGVLLVERLSDARRHGHEVLAVIRGSAVNQDGASNGLTAPNGPSQERVIRQALENARLSPVDVDVVEAHGTGTTLGDPIEAQALLAAYGQDRQEPLYLGSLKSNIGHTQAAAGGRWCDQDGAGDAPRRAAGHPARGRADTACRLGGGSVELLTEKRRWPETDRPRRAGVSSFGVSGTNAHVILEEYRPAEPAADETPAAPAGTEVLSAPAPWLLSGKSAGALQTAAARLAGLTDERDPADVAWGLLTGRAVLEHRAVVVGEDRAGALRALARDVPHPGVVRGVARSGGAPVWVFPGQGSQWLGMGRELAASSPVFRQSLEECAAALEPYVDWSLEGVLDSDDQTLWNRVDVVQPVLWALMVCLARLWRACGVTPSAVVGHSQGEIAAAVVVGGLTLTDGARVVALRSRALRALAGHGGMVSLATGATVAGELVTGLGGRVSVAAVNGPTPRWSPASPTHWTN
;
A
#
# COMPACT_ATOMS: atom_id res chain seq x y z
N MET A 1 -18.07 -39.53 -32.79
CA MET A 1 -18.88 -40.40 -33.67
C MET A 1 -19.95 -41.08 -32.82
N GLY A 2 -21.22 -40.96 -33.22
CA GLY A 2 -22.40 -41.66 -32.66
C GLY A 2 -22.85 -41.10 -31.29
N GLY A 3 -24.11 -40.76 -31.03
CA GLY A 3 -25.37 -41.04 -31.71
C GLY A 3 -26.45 -41.21 -30.64
N ASP A 4 -27.46 -40.35 -30.69
CA ASP A 4 -28.58 -40.13 -29.76
C ASP A 4 -29.48 -41.37 -29.54
N LEU A 5 -30.03 -41.58 -28.33
CA LEU A 5 -31.15 -42.50 -28.06
C LEU A 5 -31.88 -42.18 -26.73
N ARG A 6 -33.21 -42.03 -26.81
CA ARG A 6 -34.14 -41.73 -25.70
C ARG A 6 -34.80 -43.00 -25.12
N HIS A 7 -35.14 -42.89 -23.81
CA HIS A 7 -36.23 -43.52 -23.03
C HIS A 7 -36.15 -44.99 -22.54
N LEU A 8 -36.06 -45.20 -21.19
CA LEU A 8 -37.19 -45.53 -20.28
C LEU A 8 -36.78 -45.81 -18.80
N ARG A 9 -37.35 -44.98 -17.90
CA ARG A 9 -37.82 -45.12 -16.49
C ARG A 9 -37.30 -46.17 -15.46
N ARG A 10 -37.28 -45.68 -14.20
CA ARG A 10 -37.22 -46.27 -12.83
C ARG A 10 -35.79 -46.54 -12.33
N THR A 11 -35.29 -45.99 -11.21
CA THR A 11 -35.90 -45.66 -9.92
C THR A 11 -35.18 -44.48 -9.22
N GLY A 12 -35.92 -43.43 -8.83
CA GLY A 12 -35.42 -42.41 -7.89
C GLY A 12 -36.62 -41.92 -7.09
N ARG A 13 -36.79 -42.45 -5.87
CA ARG A 13 -37.84 -42.05 -4.94
C ARG A 13 -37.33 -40.87 -4.12
N ASP A 14 -38.16 -39.85 -4.08
CA ASP A 14 -38.08 -38.63 -3.29
C ASP A 14 -37.76 -38.88 -1.81
N GLY A 15 -36.81 -38.10 -1.29
CA GLY A 15 -36.73 -37.72 0.11
C GLY A 15 -36.78 -36.20 0.18
N PRO A 16 -37.86 -35.57 0.70
CA PRO A 16 -37.95 -34.12 0.81
C PRO A 16 -37.00 -33.59 1.89
N ARG A 17 -36.27 -32.51 1.55
CA ARG A 17 -35.53 -31.68 2.51
C ARG A 17 -36.54 -31.04 3.49
N PRO A 18 -36.23 -30.95 4.79
CA PRO A 18 -37.18 -30.41 5.78
C PRO A 18 -37.33 -28.89 5.64
N ASP A 19 -38.56 -28.44 5.43
CA ASP A 19 -38.97 -27.04 5.59
C ASP A 19 -38.80 -26.63 7.07
N HIS A 20 -37.94 -25.64 7.33
CA HIS A 20 -37.87 -24.96 8.62
C HIS A 20 -39.13 -24.08 8.79
N PRO A 21 -39.92 -24.22 9.86
CA PRO A 21 -41.10 -23.38 10.08
C PRO A 21 -40.65 -21.97 10.50
N ARG A 22 -40.69 -21.01 9.57
CA ARG A 22 -40.58 -19.58 9.92
C ARG A 22 -41.96 -19.11 10.41
N GLY A 23 -42.06 -18.73 11.68
CA GLY A 23 -43.26 -18.14 12.26
C GLY A 23 -43.58 -16.79 11.61
N GLY A 24 -44.86 -16.53 11.35
CA GLY A 24 -45.35 -15.23 10.88
C GLY A 24 -45.43 -14.18 12.00
N PRO A 25 -45.60 -12.89 11.65
CA PRO A 25 -45.72 -11.81 12.64
C PRO A 25 -47.00 -11.97 13.48
N LEU A 26 -46.90 -11.63 14.78
CA LEU A 26 -48.06 -11.57 15.69
C LEU A 26 -49.04 -10.50 15.21
N THR A 27 -50.33 -10.82 15.23
CA THR A 27 -51.36 -9.79 14.97
C THR A 27 -51.43 -8.83 16.16
N THR A 28 -51.87 -7.60 15.93
CA THR A 28 -51.99 -6.57 16.98
C THR A 28 -52.89 -7.03 18.13
N ALA A 29 -53.94 -7.80 17.85
CA ALA A 29 -54.83 -8.33 18.88
C ALA A 29 -54.14 -9.37 19.78
N GLU A 30 -53.31 -10.24 19.20
CA GLU A 30 -52.54 -11.24 19.96
C GLU A 30 -51.45 -10.60 20.81
N ALA A 31 -50.76 -9.59 20.25
CA ALA A 31 -49.73 -8.85 20.97
C ALA A 31 -50.32 -8.11 22.20
N LEU A 32 -51.52 -7.53 22.07
CA LEU A 32 -52.19 -6.84 23.18
C LEU A 32 -52.68 -7.82 24.25
N ALA A 33 -53.23 -8.98 23.87
CA ALA A 33 -53.65 -10.01 24.82
C ALA A 33 -52.47 -10.57 25.64
N ILE A 34 -51.31 -10.76 24.99
CA ILE A 34 -50.07 -11.18 25.66
C ILE A 34 -49.56 -10.09 26.60
N LEU A 35 -49.62 -8.82 26.19
CA LEU A 35 -49.22 -7.69 27.02
C LEU A 35 -50.08 -7.58 28.30
N ASP A 36 -51.39 -7.78 28.20
CA ASP A 36 -52.29 -7.76 29.36
C ASP A 36 -52.05 -8.95 30.32
N ALA A 37 -51.71 -10.12 29.77
CA ALA A 37 -51.31 -11.29 30.57
C ALA A 37 -49.97 -11.07 31.30
N VAL A 38 -49.01 -10.39 30.68
CA VAL A 38 -47.72 -10.05 31.31
C VAL A 38 -47.89 -8.97 32.38
N ARG A 39 -48.78 -7.99 32.17
CA ARG A 39 -49.06 -6.93 33.15
C ARG A 39 -49.66 -7.43 34.47
N THR A 40 -50.25 -8.63 34.46
CA THR A 40 -50.90 -9.22 35.63
C THR A 40 -50.10 -10.38 36.25
N GLY A 41 -48.91 -10.70 35.72
CA GLY A 41 -48.06 -11.79 36.19
C GLY A 41 -46.70 -11.34 36.77
N ASP A 42 -46.20 -12.06 37.77
CA ASP A 42 -44.99 -11.72 38.54
C ASP A 42 -43.66 -12.23 37.91
N ILE A 43 -43.60 -12.48 36.59
CA ILE A 43 -42.40 -13.02 35.92
C ILE A 43 -41.74 -11.91 35.08
N PRO A 44 -40.55 -11.40 35.46
CA PRO A 44 -39.98 -10.18 34.88
C PRO A 44 -39.37 -10.34 33.47
N HIS A 45 -39.31 -11.55 32.92
CA HIS A 45 -38.69 -11.82 31.61
C HIS A 45 -39.51 -12.87 30.83
N LEU A 46 -40.50 -12.41 30.07
CA LEU A 46 -41.28 -13.25 29.16
C LEU A 46 -41.01 -12.84 27.71
N VAL A 47 -40.64 -13.81 26.88
CA VAL A 47 -40.51 -13.66 25.42
C VAL A 47 -41.69 -14.38 24.78
N ALA A 48 -42.47 -13.66 23.99
CA ALA A 48 -43.59 -14.22 23.25
C ALA A 48 -43.17 -14.57 21.82
N LEU A 49 -43.36 -15.82 21.43
CA LEU A 49 -43.08 -16.30 20.08
C LEU A 49 -44.33 -16.97 19.49
N HIS A 50 -44.65 -16.66 18.23
CA HIS A 50 -45.73 -17.33 17.50
C HIS A 50 -45.18 -18.62 16.86
N LEU A 51 -45.51 -19.77 17.44
CA LEU A 51 -45.10 -21.08 16.95
C LEU A 51 -46.26 -21.74 16.19
N ASN A 52 -46.15 -21.89 14.87
CA ASN A 52 -47.06 -22.73 14.08
C ASN A 52 -46.70 -24.19 14.32
N LEU A 53 -47.27 -24.79 15.36
CA LEU A 53 -47.14 -26.22 15.60
C LEU A 53 -48.06 -26.98 14.64
N PRO A 54 -47.57 -27.97 13.87
CA PRO A 54 -48.43 -28.81 13.05
C PRO A 54 -49.45 -29.52 13.95
N ASN A 55 -50.68 -29.59 13.45
CA ASN A 55 -51.87 -30.06 14.17
C ASN A 55 -51.75 -31.58 14.48
N SER A 56 -50.99 -31.94 15.52
CA SER A 56 -50.95 -33.28 16.08
C SER A 56 -51.19 -33.19 17.59
N ALA A 57 -52.43 -33.46 17.96
CA ALA A 57 -52.95 -33.40 19.31
C ALA A 57 -52.16 -34.27 20.30
N ARG A 58 -51.56 -33.64 21.33
CA ARG A 58 -51.51 -34.17 22.71
C ARG A 58 -51.61 -32.98 23.69
N PRO A 59 -52.57 -32.99 24.63
CA PRO A 59 -52.72 -31.92 25.61
C PRO A 59 -51.61 -32.01 26.67
N TRP A 60 -50.90 -30.91 26.89
CA TRP A 60 -49.96 -30.77 27.99
C TRP A 60 -50.74 -30.38 29.24
N THR A 61 -51.02 -31.35 30.12
CA THR A 61 -51.68 -31.09 31.41
C THR A 61 -50.67 -30.64 32.45
N ALA A 62 -50.84 -29.41 32.93
CA ALA A 62 -50.15 -28.88 34.10
C ALA A 62 -50.80 -29.39 35.40
N THR A 63 -50.00 -29.74 36.41
CA THR A 63 -50.41 -29.65 37.82
C THR A 63 -49.19 -29.45 38.74
N PRO A 64 -49.22 -28.50 39.71
CA PRO A 64 -48.10 -28.13 40.59
C PRO A 64 -48.16 -28.81 41.98
N PRO A 65 -47.06 -28.83 42.76
CA PRO A 65 -47.08 -28.24 44.11
C PRO A 65 -45.73 -27.56 44.48
N ALA A 66 -45.66 -26.34 45.01
CA ALA A 66 -45.91 -25.87 46.40
C ALA A 66 -44.60 -25.51 47.16
N ARG A 67 -44.41 -24.19 47.33
CA ARG A 67 -43.79 -23.39 48.42
C ARG A 67 -42.63 -23.95 49.27
N HIS A 68 -41.51 -23.21 49.28
CA HIS A 68 -40.70 -22.95 50.49
C HIS A 68 -40.54 -21.43 50.72
N PRO A 69 -40.50 -20.95 51.98
CA PRO A 69 -40.67 -19.55 52.36
C PRO A 69 -39.35 -18.75 52.39
N ALA A 70 -39.51 -17.43 52.42
CA ALA A 70 -38.49 -16.39 52.29
C ALA A 70 -37.41 -16.36 53.39
N ALA A 71 -36.19 -15.98 53.01
CA ALA A 71 -35.20 -15.38 53.90
C ALA A 71 -34.56 -14.13 53.24
N ALA A 72 -34.92 -12.99 53.82
CA ALA A 72 -34.24 -11.69 53.89
C ALA A 72 -33.30 -11.21 52.76
N ARG A 73 -33.70 -10.10 52.14
CA ARG A 73 -32.83 -9.14 51.43
C ARG A 73 -31.80 -8.52 52.40
N PRO A 74 -30.57 -8.28 51.91
CA PRO A 74 -29.89 -7.00 52.12
C PRO A 74 -29.90 -6.19 50.82
N GLY A 75 -30.09 -4.87 50.95
CA GLY A 75 -30.29 -3.94 49.84
C GLY A 75 -29.12 -3.87 48.85
N HIS A 76 -29.48 -3.68 47.59
CA HIS A 76 -28.56 -3.22 46.55
C HIS A 76 -28.05 -1.81 46.87
N PRO A 77 -26.73 -1.57 46.95
CA PRO A 77 -26.20 -0.27 46.60
C PRO A 77 -26.33 -0.11 45.09
N ARG A 78 -26.88 1.03 44.67
CA ARG A 78 -26.74 1.54 43.31
C ARG A 78 -25.24 1.67 43.02
N HIS A 79 -24.68 0.77 42.22
CA HIS A 79 -23.33 0.96 41.71
C HIS A 79 -23.38 1.81 40.44
N ALA A 80 -22.87 3.03 40.60
CA ALA A 80 -22.47 3.92 39.53
C ALA A 80 -21.48 3.22 38.59
N ALA A 81 -21.50 3.63 37.33
CA ALA A 81 -20.55 3.25 36.31
C ALA A 81 -19.11 3.53 36.78
N GLY A 82 -18.39 2.45 37.07
CA GLY A 82 -16.96 2.44 37.33
C GLY A 82 -16.43 1.13 36.80
N ALA A 83 -15.75 1.18 35.65
CA ALA A 83 -15.04 0.05 35.09
C ALA A 83 -13.87 -0.33 36.00
N ALA A 84 -14.13 -1.18 37.00
CA ALA A 84 -13.09 -1.86 37.75
C ALA A 84 -12.65 -3.09 36.95
N ARG A 85 -11.48 -2.99 36.31
CA ARG A 85 -10.70 -4.12 35.77
C ARG A 85 -10.42 -5.10 36.92
N ALA A 86 -11.14 -6.21 36.97
CA ALA A 86 -10.72 -7.37 37.75
C ALA A 86 -9.68 -8.14 36.92
N VAL A 87 -8.42 -8.08 37.35
CA VAL A 87 -7.25 -8.74 36.74
C VAL A 87 -7.30 -10.25 37.07
N PRO A 88 -7.13 -11.16 36.10
CA PRO A 88 -6.73 -12.53 36.39
C PRO A 88 -5.23 -12.55 36.73
N ASP A 89 -4.89 -12.91 37.97
CA ASP A 89 -3.50 -12.99 38.48
C ASP A 89 -2.79 -14.33 38.12
N ALA A 90 -3.16 -14.95 36.99
CA ALA A 90 -2.53 -16.18 36.52
C ALA A 90 -2.17 -16.02 35.03
N VAL A 91 -0.88 -16.09 34.72
CA VAL A 91 -0.38 -16.26 33.35
C VAL A 91 -1.06 -17.53 32.79
N SER A 92 -1.73 -17.43 31.65
CA SER A 92 -2.37 -18.61 31.06
C SER A 92 -1.29 -19.63 30.65
N PRO A 93 -1.58 -20.94 30.61
CA PRO A 93 -0.62 -21.94 30.14
C PRO A 93 -0.03 -21.64 28.74
N LEU A 94 -0.78 -20.88 27.92
CA LEU A 94 -0.33 -20.36 26.64
C LEU A 94 0.68 -19.21 26.80
N GLY A 95 0.47 -18.31 27.76
CA GLY A 95 1.38 -17.22 28.10
C GLY A 95 2.73 -17.70 28.64
N GLU A 96 2.76 -18.77 29.45
CA GLU A 96 4.01 -19.40 29.90
C GLU A 96 4.79 -20.02 28.73
N ARG A 97 4.07 -20.61 27.77
CA ARG A 97 4.68 -21.18 26.56
C ARG A 97 5.22 -20.10 25.62
N LEU A 98 4.52 -18.98 25.49
CA LEU A 98 4.98 -17.83 24.71
C LEU A 98 6.21 -17.20 25.34
N THR A 99 6.25 -16.99 26.66
CA THR A 99 7.43 -16.37 27.32
C THR A 99 8.71 -17.22 27.20
N ALA A 100 8.60 -18.52 26.96
CA ALA A 100 9.73 -19.42 26.67
C ALA A 100 10.28 -19.34 25.22
N LEU A 101 9.53 -18.74 24.28
CA LEU A 101 9.93 -18.56 22.88
C LEU A 101 10.66 -17.22 22.67
N GLY A 102 11.45 -17.10 21.59
CA GLY A 102 12.01 -15.82 21.15
C GLY A 102 10.94 -14.87 20.63
N GLU A 103 11.19 -13.56 20.59
CA GLU A 103 10.20 -12.52 20.24
C GLU A 103 9.51 -12.76 18.89
N VAL A 104 10.28 -13.12 17.86
CA VAL A 104 9.77 -13.45 16.51
C VAL A 104 8.93 -14.72 16.53
N GLU A 105 9.42 -15.76 17.21
CA GLU A 105 8.73 -17.06 17.33
C GLU A 105 7.40 -16.94 18.10
N ARG A 106 7.32 -16.03 19.08
CA ARG A 106 6.08 -15.73 19.81
C ARG A 106 5.01 -15.16 18.89
N ALA A 107 5.36 -14.17 18.08
CA ALA A 107 4.44 -13.52 17.17
C ALA A 107 3.94 -14.49 16.08
N GLU A 108 4.85 -15.29 15.51
CA GLU A 108 4.51 -16.31 14.51
C GLU A 108 3.58 -17.40 15.07
N PHE A 109 3.89 -17.91 16.26
CA PHE A 109 3.06 -18.94 16.91
C PHE A 109 1.64 -18.43 17.18
N LEU A 110 1.51 -17.20 17.68
CA LEU A 110 0.20 -16.61 17.96
C LEU A 110 -0.57 -16.28 16.68
N ALA A 111 0.11 -15.81 15.62
CA ALA A 111 -0.49 -15.59 14.31
C ALA A 111 -1.05 -16.90 13.72
N GLU A 112 -0.30 -18.00 13.84
CA GLU A 112 -0.76 -19.32 13.40
C GLU A 112 -2.00 -19.77 14.17
N LEU A 113 -2.02 -19.57 15.49
CA LEU A 113 -3.19 -19.88 16.31
C LEU A 113 -4.43 -19.07 15.88
N VAL A 114 -4.28 -17.75 15.72
CA VAL A 114 -5.39 -16.87 15.30
C VAL A 114 -5.92 -17.28 13.92
N ARG A 115 -5.03 -17.59 12.97
CA ARG A 115 -5.41 -18.04 11.63
C ARG A 115 -6.09 -19.41 11.63
N SER A 116 -5.60 -20.36 12.44
CA SER A 116 -6.20 -21.69 12.60
C SER A 116 -7.62 -21.59 13.18
N GLU A 117 -7.81 -20.76 14.20
CA GLU A 117 -9.14 -20.54 14.76
C GLU A 117 -10.07 -19.83 13.78
N ALA A 118 -9.58 -18.86 13.02
CA ALA A 118 -10.35 -18.20 11.98
C ALA A 118 -10.76 -19.17 10.85
N ALA A 119 -9.85 -20.01 10.38
CA ALA A 119 -10.12 -21.07 9.39
C ALA A 119 -11.18 -22.05 9.90
N GLY A 120 -11.08 -22.44 11.17
CA GLY A 120 -12.02 -23.35 11.81
C GLY A 120 -13.44 -22.79 11.95
N VAL A 121 -13.61 -21.47 12.05
CA VAL A 121 -14.94 -20.81 12.04
C VAL A 121 -15.51 -20.72 10.62
N LEU A 122 -14.66 -20.45 9.62
CA LEU A 122 -15.06 -20.34 8.22
C LEU A 122 -15.30 -21.70 7.54
N GLY A 123 -14.98 -22.81 8.22
CA GLY A 123 -15.14 -24.16 7.69
C GLY A 123 -14.10 -24.52 6.62
N TYR A 124 -12.98 -23.81 6.58
CA TYR A 124 -11.84 -24.17 5.73
C TYR A 124 -11.18 -25.45 6.24
N ALA A 125 -10.67 -26.27 5.30
CA ALA A 125 -9.83 -27.40 5.68
C ALA A 125 -8.55 -26.86 6.35
N ALA A 126 -7.95 -27.62 7.27
CA ALA A 126 -6.74 -27.20 8.01
C ALA A 126 -5.54 -26.84 7.12
N THR A 127 -5.62 -27.10 5.81
CA THR A 127 -4.60 -26.83 4.79
C THR A 127 -4.86 -25.58 3.95
N ASP A 128 -6.03 -24.94 4.05
CA ASP A 128 -6.36 -23.72 3.29
C ASP A 128 -5.91 -22.48 4.08
N PRO A 129 -4.97 -21.67 3.55
CA PRO A 129 -4.40 -20.57 4.31
C PRO A 129 -5.38 -19.39 4.40
N VAL A 130 -5.63 -18.93 5.64
CA VAL A 130 -6.27 -17.64 5.89
C VAL A 130 -5.23 -16.53 5.70
N GLU A 131 -5.55 -15.53 4.87
CA GLU A 131 -4.67 -14.39 4.61
C GLU A 131 -4.56 -13.48 5.85
N ASP A 132 -3.32 -13.20 6.28
CA ASP A 132 -3.03 -12.53 7.56
C ASP A 132 -3.40 -11.04 7.59
N HIS A 133 -3.25 -10.36 6.45
CA HIS A 133 -3.50 -8.92 6.31
C HIS A 133 -4.92 -8.59 5.83
N ARG A 134 -5.69 -9.60 5.43
CA ARG A 134 -7.03 -9.41 4.89
C ARG A 134 -8.03 -9.21 6.02
N SER A 135 -9.00 -8.34 5.81
CA SER A 135 -10.01 -8.10 6.85
C SER A 135 -10.85 -9.35 7.08
N PHE A 136 -11.27 -9.60 8.32
CA PHE A 136 -12.17 -10.70 8.63
C PHE A 136 -13.45 -10.65 7.79
N LYS A 137 -13.98 -9.45 7.50
CA LYS A 137 -15.13 -9.27 6.61
C LYS A 137 -14.87 -9.81 5.20
N ASP A 138 -13.72 -9.49 4.61
CA ASP A 138 -13.36 -9.95 3.26
C ASP A 138 -13.03 -11.45 3.22
N LEU A 139 -12.68 -12.03 4.36
CA LEU A 139 -12.53 -13.47 4.57
C LEU A 139 -13.88 -14.20 4.75
N GLY A 140 -14.99 -13.45 4.90
CA GLY A 140 -16.34 -13.99 5.02
C GLY A 140 -16.96 -13.93 6.42
N PHE A 141 -16.35 -13.21 7.37
CA PHE A 141 -16.93 -13.03 8.69
C PHE A 141 -18.13 -12.08 8.68
N ASP A 142 -19.17 -12.49 9.41
CA ASP A 142 -20.35 -11.74 9.79
C ASP A 142 -20.41 -11.55 11.33
N SER A 143 -21.49 -10.94 11.82
CA SER A 143 -21.64 -10.68 13.27
C SER A 143 -21.73 -11.96 14.12
N LEU A 144 -22.15 -13.10 13.57
CA LEU A 144 -22.29 -14.36 14.31
C LEU A 144 -20.95 -15.10 14.39
N THR A 145 -20.28 -15.21 13.25
CA THR A 145 -18.94 -15.83 13.13
C THR A 145 -17.87 -15.02 13.86
N ALA A 146 -18.00 -13.68 13.94
CA ALA A 146 -17.14 -12.84 14.78
C ALA A 146 -17.25 -13.20 16.27
N VAL A 147 -18.46 -13.48 16.76
CA VAL A 147 -18.69 -13.92 18.13
C VAL A 147 -18.14 -15.33 18.36
N GLU A 148 -18.25 -16.21 17.37
CA GLU A 148 -17.70 -17.57 17.44
C GLU A 148 -16.17 -17.56 17.53
N LEU A 149 -15.49 -16.79 16.69
CA LEU A 149 -14.02 -16.64 16.74
C LEU A 149 -13.58 -16.07 18.10
N ARG A 150 -14.29 -15.06 18.61
CA ARG A 150 -14.03 -14.52 19.95
C ARG A 150 -14.16 -15.58 21.04
N ASN A 151 -15.19 -16.43 20.98
CA ASN A 151 -15.40 -17.49 21.98
C ASN A 151 -14.31 -18.56 21.91
N ARG A 152 -13.91 -18.97 20.71
CA ARG A 152 -12.81 -19.91 20.48
C ARG A 152 -11.48 -19.35 20.99
N LEU A 153 -11.14 -18.13 20.61
CA LEU A 153 -9.93 -17.46 21.09
C LEU A 153 -9.95 -17.30 22.62
N GLY A 154 -11.08 -16.91 23.21
CA GLY A 154 -11.21 -16.83 24.68
C GLY A 154 -10.99 -18.17 25.37
N ALA A 155 -11.45 -19.28 24.77
CA ALA A 155 -11.26 -20.61 25.30
C ALA A 155 -9.79 -21.07 25.22
N VAL A 156 -9.08 -20.79 24.12
CA VAL A 156 -7.69 -21.22 23.95
C VAL A 156 -6.70 -20.32 24.69
N THR A 157 -6.96 -19.00 24.73
CA THR A 157 -6.08 -18.01 25.38
C THR A 157 -6.32 -17.91 26.89
N GLY A 158 -7.50 -18.31 27.36
CA GLY A 158 -7.95 -18.08 28.74
C GLY A 158 -8.32 -16.62 29.04
N LEU A 159 -8.32 -15.74 28.03
CA LEU A 159 -8.62 -14.32 28.18
C LEU A 159 -10.13 -14.05 28.13
N ARG A 160 -10.57 -13.04 28.90
CA ARG A 160 -11.92 -12.47 28.74
C ARG A 160 -11.90 -11.44 27.63
N LEU A 161 -12.29 -11.86 26.42
CA LEU A 161 -12.27 -11.02 25.23
C LEU A 161 -13.64 -10.32 25.00
N PRO A 162 -13.66 -9.03 24.64
CA PRO A 162 -14.89 -8.29 24.37
C PRO A 162 -15.59 -8.79 23.11
N ALA A 163 -16.91 -8.62 23.02
CA ALA A 163 -17.69 -9.03 21.84
C ALA A 163 -17.33 -8.24 20.57
N THR A 164 -16.69 -7.07 20.71
CA THR A 164 -16.24 -6.19 19.62
C THR A 164 -14.86 -6.55 19.09
N LEU A 165 -14.16 -7.54 19.66
CA LEU A 165 -12.76 -7.88 19.37
C LEU A 165 -12.40 -7.93 17.87
N VAL A 166 -13.22 -8.62 17.08
CA VAL A 166 -13.00 -8.81 15.63
C VAL A 166 -13.24 -7.53 14.83
N PHE A 167 -14.00 -6.57 15.37
CA PHE A 167 -14.21 -5.26 14.77
C PHE A 167 -13.10 -4.27 15.19
N ASP A 168 -12.68 -4.34 16.46
CA ASP A 168 -11.60 -3.50 17.00
C ASP A 168 -10.23 -3.90 16.41
N HIS A 169 -10.06 -5.18 16.08
CA HIS A 169 -8.87 -5.76 15.46
C HIS A 169 -9.26 -6.53 14.20
N PRO A 170 -9.39 -5.83 13.04
CA PRO A 170 -10.14 -6.32 11.89
C PRO A 170 -9.40 -7.35 11.02
N SER A 171 -8.18 -7.76 11.36
CA SER A 171 -7.41 -8.79 10.64
C SER A 171 -6.72 -9.76 11.62
N PRO A 172 -6.37 -10.98 11.16
CA PRO A 172 -5.58 -11.92 11.96
C PRO A 172 -4.29 -11.30 12.52
N GLN A 173 -3.58 -10.49 11.73
CA GLN A 173 -2.38 -9.79 12.16
C GLN A 173 -2.67 -8.78 13.29
N ALA A 174 -3.68 -7.92 13.11
CA ALA A 174 -4.04 -6.91 14.12
C ALA A 174 -4.50 -7.56 15.43
N LEU A 175 -5.23 -8.66 15.31
CA LEU A 175 -5.70 -9.43 16.45
C LEU A 175 -4.55 -10.14 17.18
N THR A 176 -3.57 -10.66 16.44
CA THR A 176 -2.33 -11.21 17.00
C THR A 176 -1.55 -10.16 17.77
N ALA A 177 -1.34 -8.98 17.17
CA ALA A 177 -0.64 -7.86 17.80
C ALA A 177 -1.34 -7.38 19.09
N HIS A 178 -2.68 -7.47 19.16
CA HIS A 178 -3.45 -7.16 20.36
C HIS A 178 -3.35 -8.25 21.44
N LEU A 179 -3.41 -9.52 21.05
CA LEU A 179 -3.40 -10.64 21.98
C LEU A 179 -2.02 -10.91 22.57
N LEU A 180 -0.94 -10.59 21.85
CA LEU A 180 0.42 -10.90 22.27
C LEU A 180 0.79 -10.25 23.63
N PRO A 181 0.62 -8.93 23.84
CA PRO A 181 0.94 -8.30 25.13
C PRO A 181 0.05 -8.76 26.29
N LEU A 182 -1.22 -9.09 25.99
CA LEU A 182 -2.18 -9.61 26.97
C LEU A 182 -1.80 -10.99 27.49
N LEU A 183 -1.15 -11.81 26.65
CA LEU A 183 -0.73 -13.17 26.97
C LEU A 183 0.66 -13.25 27.60
N THR A 184 1.58 -12.38 27.20
CA THR A 184 2.95 -12.33 27.75
C THR A 184 3.04 -11.57 29.07
N GLY A 185 1.99 -10.85 29.46
CA GLY A 185 1.97 -10.03 30.67
C GLY A 185 2.82 -8.77 30.57
N GLU A 186 3.29 -8.43 29.36
CA GLU A 186 3.99 -7.18 29.04
C GLU A 186 3.09 -5.95 29.24
N ASP A 187 1.77 -6.17 29.37
CA ASP A 187 0.75 -5.17 29.67
C ASP A 187 0.83 -4.58 31.10
N ARG A 188 1.74 -5.06 31.98
CA ARG A 188 1.99 -4.42 33.29
C ARG A 188 2.88 -3.17 33.20
N ALA A 189 3.44 -2.91 32.03
CA ALA A 189 3.98 -1.62 31.61
C ALA A 189 3.85 -1.54 30.08
N ALA A 190 2.62 -1.46 29.57
CA ALA A 190 2.45 -1.15 28.14
C ALA A 190 3.23 0.13 27.81
N PRO A 191 4.19 0.10 26.87
CA PRO A 191 4.44 1.28 26.09
C PRO A 191 3.13 1.54 25.33
N ALA A 192 2.59 2.76 25.42
CA ALA A 192 1.68 3.25 24.39
C ALA A 192 2.24 2.86 23.00
N PRO A 193 1.41 2.50 22.00
CA PRO A 193 1.85 1.95 20.71
C PRO A 193 3.05 2.73 20.20
N ALA A 194 4.25 2.14 20.28
CA ALA A 194 5.55 2.82 20.22
C ALA A 194 5.39 4.35 20.26
N GLY A 195 4.94 4.86 21.41
CA GLY A 195 4.65 6.26 21.59
C GLY A 195 5.97 6.99 21.46
N ARG A 196 6.30 7.37 20.21
CA ARG A 196 7.29 8.40 19.91
C ARG A 196 6.87 9.52 20.83
N ALA A 197 7.68 9.76 21.88
CA ALA A 197 7.41 10.74 22.92
C ALA A 197 6.75 11.95 22.26
N PRO A 198 5.64 12.50 22.81
CA PRO A 198 4.83 13.52 22.14
C PRO A 198 5.77 14.48 21.47
N ARG A 199 5.87 14.34 20.13
CA ARG A 199 6.90 15.03 19.37
C ARG A 199 6.57 16.49 19.60
N ARG A 200 7.53 17.24 20.17
CA ARG A 200 7.35 18.67 20.39
C ARG A 200 6.81 19.23 19.09
N ALA A 201 5.69 19.95 19.16
CA ALA A 201 5.22 20.76 18.04
C ALA A 201 6.46 21.45 17.46
N ALA A 202 6.70 21.21 16.18
CA ALA A 202 7.80 21.90 15.52
C ALA A 202 7.50 23.40 15.68
N GLY A 203 8.54 24.24 15.80
CA GLY A 203 8.29 25.68 15.82
C GLY A 203 7.40 26.05 14.62
N ASN A 204 6.56 27.07 14.75
CA ASN A 204 5.66 27.51 13.66
C ASN A 204 6.39 27.82 12.34
N ASP A 205 7.73 27.87 12.38
CA ASP A 205 8.65 28.16 11.29
C ASP A 205 9.25 26.94 10.61
N GLU A 206 8.90 25.72 11.06
CA GLU A 206 9.40 24.49 10.43
C GLU A 206 8.99 24.48 8.95
N PRO A 207 9.98 24.42 8.03
CA PRO A 207 9.70 24.30 6.60
C PRO A 207 9.11 22.91 6.31
N ILE A 208 8.17 22.86 5.37
CA ILE A 208 7.52 21.62 4.95
C ILE A 208 8.11 21.18 3.61
N ALA A 209 8.68 19.99 3.57
CA ALA A 209 9.21 19.39 2.36
C ALA A 209 8.07 18.79 1.52
N ILE A 210 8.10 19.04 0.21
CA ILE A 210 7.38 18.27 -0.79
C ILE A 210 8.31 17.13 -1.21
N VAL A 211 7.97 15.90 -0.86
CA VAL A 211 8.83 14.73 -1.10
C VAL A 211 8.42 13.92 -2.32
N ALA A 212 7.17 14.04 -2.75
CA ALA A 212 6.70 13.48 -4.00
C ALA A 212 5.43 14.18 -4.49
N MET A 213 5.13 13.95 -5.76
CA MET A 213 3.92 14.43 -6.42
C MET A 213 3.42 13.41 -7.44
N SER A 214 2.10 13.30 -7.61
CA SER A 214 1.45 12.60 -8.72
C SER A 214 0.32 13.46 -9.30
N CYS A 215 0.08 13.33 -10.61
CA CYS A 215 -1.01 14.04 -11.26
C CYS A 215 -1.56 13.33 -12.49
N ARG A 216 -2.82 13.68 -12.82
CA ARG A 216 -3.46 13.44 -14.12
C ARG A 216 -4.10 14.73 -14.58
N TYR A 217 -3.76 15.16 -15.80
CA TYR A 217 -4.28 16.38 -16.39
C TYR A 217 -4.63 16.18 -17.87
N PRO A 218 -5.37 17.13 -18.47
CA PRO A 218 -5.70 17.11 -19.89
C PRO A 218 -4.46 17.03 -20.79
N GLY A 219 -4.64 16.55 -22.02
CA GLY A 219 -3.55 16.41 -22.99
C GLY A 219 -2.74 15.12 -22.83
N GLY A 220 -3.29 14.12 -22.13
CA GLY A 220 -2.63 12.83 -21.92
C GLY A 220 -1.57 12.85 -20.82
N VAL A 221 -1.60 13.86 -19.94
CA VAL A 221 -0.67 13.98 -18.82
C VAL A 221 -1.00 12.93 -17.77
N ASN A 222 -0.08 11.98 -17.58
CA ASN A 222 -0.19 10.92 -16.58
C ASN A 222 0.91 10.98 -15.51
N SER A 223 1.72 12.02 -15.50
CA SER A 223 2.80 12.16 -14.52
C SER A 223 3.26 13.62 -14.45
N PRO A 224 3.95 14.03 -13.37
CA PRO A 224 4.61 15.33 -13.30
C PRO A 224 5.58 15.56 -14.47
N GLU A 225 6.25 14.51 -14.96
CA GLU A 225 7.14 14.58 -16.11
C GLU A 225 6.38 14.87 -17.42
N ASP A 226 5.21 14.27 -17.61
CA ASP A 226 4.35 14.56 -18.77
C ASP A 226 3.79 15.98 -18.70
N LEU A 227 3.43 16.45 -17.51
CA LEU A 227 2.98 17.84 -17.30
C LEU A 227 4.10 18.81 -17.68
N TRP A 228 5.31 18.53 -17.22
CA TRP A 228 6.48 19.33 -17.58
C TRP A 228 6.72 19.34 -19.08
N ARG A 229 6.64 18.18 -19.75
CA ARG A 229 6.78 18.09 -21.22
C ARG A 229 5.74 18.96 -21.93
N LEU A 230 4.48 18.86 -21.52
CA LEU A 230 3.36 19.65 -22.08
C LEU A 230 3.61 21.16 -21.95
N VAL A 231 4.03 21.60 -20.75
CA VAL A 231 4.34 23.01 -20.47
C VAL A 231 5.58 23.46 -21.24
N ALA A 232 6.63 22.67 -21.22
CA ALA A 232 7.89 22.96 -21.90
C ALA A 232 7.71 23.01 -23.42
N GLU A 233 6.72 22.35 -23.99
CA GLU A 233 6.38 22.44 -25.42
C GLU A 233 5.42 23.61 -25.73
N GLY A 234 4.76 24.19 -24.72
CA GLY A 234 3.75 25.24 -24.90
C GLY A 234 2.41 24.70 -25.43
N SER A 235 2.17 23.40 -25.24
CA SER A 235 1.04 22.66 -25.78
C SER A 235 -0.30 23.11 -25.16
N ASP A 236 -1.36 23.02 -25.96
CA ASP A 236 -2.75 23.32 -25.58
C ASP A 236 -3.51 22.01 -25.45
N ALA A 237 -4.04 21.77 -24.26
CA ALA A 237 -4.78 20.56 -23.95
C ALA A 237 -6.30 20.73 -24.01
N ILE A 238 -6.80 21.91 -24.43
CA ILE A 238 -8.22 22.14 -24.65
C ILE A 238 -8.65 21.43 -25.94
N GLY A 239 -9.66 20.57 -25.81
CA GLY A 239 -10.20 19.77 -26.90
C GLY A 239 -11.71 19.63 -26.81
N PRO A 240 -12.33 18.86 -27.73
CA PRO A 240 -13.77 18.63 -27.74
C PRO A 240 -14.23 17.87 -26.48
N PHE A 241 -15.52 17.97 -26.17
CA PHE A 241 -16.15 17.18 -25.11
C PHE A 241 -15.97 15.66 -25.31
N PRO A 242 -15.84 14.90 -24.22
CA PRO A 242 -15.65 13.45 -24.27
C PRO A 242 -16.91 12.72 -24.73
N ASP A 243 -16.77 11.72 -25.60
CA ASP A 243 -17.86 10.90 -26.14
C ASP A 243 -18.23 9.69 -25.27
N ASN A 244 -17.46 9.42 -24.21
CA ASN A 244 -17.58 8.25 -23.35
C ASN A 244 -18.33 8.53 -22.02
N ARG A 245 -19.04 9.65 -21.90
CA ARG A 245 -19.75 10.06 -20.65
C ARG A 245 -21.27 10.05 -20.73
N GLY A 246 -21.82 9.62 -21.86
CA GLY A 246 -23.28 9.61 -22.08
C GLY A 246 -23.89 11.00 -22.22
N TRP A 247 -23.08 12.04 -22.49
CA TRP A 247 -23.56 13.39 -22.72
C TRP A 247 -24.24 13.50 -24.09
N ASP A 248 -25.41 14.13 -24.14
CA ASP A 248 -26.12 14.41 -25.40
C ASP A 248 -25.51 15.66 -26.09
N ILE A 249 -24.26 15.51 -26.56
CA ILE A 249 -23.49 16.61 -27.17
C ILE A 249 -24.24 17.22 -28.37
N GLY A 250 -24.95 16.39 -29.14
CA GLY A 250 -25.70 16.82 -30.32
C GLY A 250 -26.82 17.81 -30.00
N ASN A 251 -27.41 17.72 -28.81
CA ASN A 251 -28.44 18.65 -28.35
C ASN A 251 -27.93 19.69 -27.34
N LEU A 252 -26.66 19.65 -26.94
CA LEU A 252 -26.15 20.52 -25.87
C LEU A 252 -25.81 21.93 -26.36
N TYR A 253 -25.46 22.08 -27.64
CA TYR A 253 -24.99 23.35 -28.18
C TYR A 253 -26.12 24.34 -28.51
N ASP A 254 -25.98 25.58 -28.06
CA ASP A 254 -26.75 26.72 -28.55
C ASP A 254 -25.88 27.98 -28.48
N PRO A 255 -25.73 28.76 -29.57
CA PRO A 255 -24.94 29.99 -29.55
C PRO A 255 -25.56 31.10 -28.69
N ALA A 256 -26.85 31.03 -28.35
CA ALA A 256 -27.52 32.03 -27.52
C ALA A 256 -27.20 31.80 -26.02
N PRO A 257 -26.60 32.78 -25.33
CA PRO A 257 -26.24 32.62 -23.90
C PRO A 257 -27.43 32.43 -22.95
N ASP A 258 -28.63 32.85 -23.36
CA ASP A 258 -29.87 32.73 -22.58
C ASP A 258 -30.66 31.44 -22.89
N ALA A 259 -30.15 30.58 -23.77
CA ALA A 259 -30.78 29.30 -24.09
C ALA A 259 -30.75 28.34 -22.89
N SER A 260 -31.93 28.04 -22.35
CA SER A 260 -32.06 27.20 -21.16
C SER A 260 -31.56 25.77 -21.39
N GLY A 261 -30.67 25.29 -20.51
CA GLY A 261 -30.14 23.93 -20.55
C GLY A 261 -29.11 23.69 -21.66
N LYS A 262 -28.59 24.75 -22.27
CA LYS A 262 -27.62 24.69 -23.37
C LYS A 262 -26.27 25.27 -22.96
N SER A 263 -25.24 24.92 -23.71
CA SER A 263 -23.94 25.57 -23.62
C SER A 263 -23.54 26.12 -24.98
N TYR A 264 -22.96 27.32 -25.01
CA TYR A 264 -22.37 27.90 -26.22
C TYR A 264 -20.94 27.42 -26.47
N VAL A 265 -20.41 26.51 -25.64
CA VAL A 265 -19.06 25.95 -25.73
C VAL A 265 -19.14 24.42 -25.70
N LEU A 266 -18.41 23.75 -26.59
CA LEU A 266 -18.25 22.29 -26.60
C LEU A 266 -16.77 21.86 -26.51
N GLU A 267 -15.94 22.73 -25.95
CA GLU A 267 -14.51 22.50 -25.72
C GLU A 267 -14.15 22.65 -24.23
N GLY A 268 -13.18 21.88 -23.76
CA GLY A 268 -12.66 21.91 -22.40
C GLY A 268 -11.43 21.03 -22.23
N GLY A 269 -10.80 21.07 -21.05
CA GLY A 269 -9.69 20.20 -20.71
C GLY A 269 -10.16 18.94 -19.98
N PHE A 270 -10.10 17.76 -20.59
CA PHE A 270 -10.61 16.52 -19.97
C PHE A 270 -9.49 15.54 -19.61
N VAL A 271 -9.61 14.89 -18.45
CA VAL A 271 -8.74 13.75 -18.10
C VAL A 271 -9.12 12.57 -18.98
N ARG A 272 -8.10 11.95 -19.59
CA ARG A 272 -8.28 10.79 -20.46
C ARG A 272 -8.65 9.57 -19.63
N ASP A 273 -9.54 8.73 -20.17
CA ASP A 273 -9.90 7.44 -19.57
C ASP A 273 -10.43 7.55 -18.12
N ALA A 274 -11.06 8.68 -17.74
CA ALA A 274 -11.60 8.89 -16.38
C ALA A 274 -12.69 7.88 -15.96
N ASP A 275 -13.25 7.14 -16.92
CA ASP A 275 -14.17 6.01 -16.70
C ASP A 275 -13.47 4.71 -16.28
N ARG A 276 -12.14 4.61 -16.46
CA ARG A 276 -11.33 3.42 -16.16
C ARG A 276 -10.78 3.47 -14.72
N PHE A 277 -10.66 2.29 -14.12
CA PHE A 277 -10.13 2.11 -12.77
C PHE A 277 -9.75 0.64 -12.57
N ASP A 278 -8.61 0.36 -11.92
CA ASP A 278 -8.27 -0.99 -11.44
C ASP A 278 -8.67 -1.14 -9.97
N PRO A 279 -9.77 -1.84 -9.64
CA PRO A 279 -10.26 -1.93 -8.27
C PRO A 279 -9.52 -2.97 -7.43
N VAL A 280 -8.75 -3.89 -8.05
CA VAL A 280 -8.17 -5.06 -7.36
C VAL A 280 -7.07 -4.67 -6.36
N PRO A 281 -6.12 -3.77 -6.66
CA PRO A 281 -5.11 -3.31 -5.71
C PRO A 281 -5.69 -2.70 -4.43
N PHE A 282 -6.89 -2.12 -4.53
CA PHE A 282 -7.55 -1.41 -3.45
C PHE A 282 -8.58 -2.27 -2.69
N GLY A 283 -8.72 -3.55 -3.03
CA GLY A 283 -9.68 -4.45 -2.39
C GLY A 283 -11.15 -4.10 -2.69
N ILE A 284 -11.40 -3.40 -3.80
CA ILE A 284 -12.73 -2.91 -4.17
C ILE A 284 -13.40 -3.93 -5.10
N SER A 285 -14.67 -4.24 -4.84
CA SER A 285 -15.42 -5.14 -5.72
C SER A 285 -15.83 -4.43 -7.03
N PRO A 286 -16.02 -5.15 -8.14
CA PRO A 286 -16.50 -4.53 -9.38
C PRO A 286 -17.83 -3.78 -9.23
N ARG A 287 -18.73 -4.24 -8.34
CA ARG A 287 -20.02 -3.57 -8.07
C ARG A 287 -19.83 -2.24 -7.33
N GLU A 288 -18.92 -2.22 -6.35
CA GLU A 288 -18.59 -0.99 -5.64
C GLU A 288 -17.89 0.00 -6.55
N ALA A 289 -16.94 -0.45 -7.38
CA ALA A 289 -16.22 0.39 -8.34
C ALA A 289 -17.15 1.12 -9.32
N LEU A 290 -18.23 0.46 -9.76
CA LEU A 290 -19.26 1.09 -10.61
C LEU A 290 -20.01 2.22 -9.89
N ALA A 291 -20.28 2.06 -8.59
CA ALA A 291 -20.95 3.04 -7.74
C ALA A 291 -20.08 4.25 -7.39
N MET A 292 -18.75 4.10 -7.45
CA MET A 292 -17.80 5.11 -7.02
C MET A 292 -17.71 6.27 -8.01
N ASP A 293 -17.77 7.49 -7.51
CA ASP A 293 -17.40 8.68 -8.26
C ASP A 293 -15.98 8.53 -8.85
N PRO A 294 -15.77 8.79 -10.16
CA PRO A 294 -14.44 8.83 -10.77
C PRO A 294 -13.40 9.62 -9.98
N GLN A 295 -13.83 10.66 -9.26
CA GLN A 295 -12.96 11.46 -8.40
C GLN A 295 -12.35 10.63 -7.25
N GLN A 296 -13.12 9.72 -6.65
CA GLN A 296 -12.60 8.80 -5.63
C GLN A 296 -11.61 7.80 -6.22
N ARG A 297 -11.90 7.30 -7.43
CA ARG A 297 -11.05 6.33 -8.14
C ARG A 297 -9.70 6.94 -8.50
N LEU A 298 -9.70 8.11 -9.14
CA LEU A 298 -8.47 8.81 -9.53
C LEU A 298 -7.64 9.26 -8.33
N LEU A 299 -8.28 9.67 -7.22
CA LEU A 299 -7.53 10.04 -6.02
C LEU A 299 -6.83 8.83 -5.39
N LEU A 300 -7.45 7.65 -5.40
CA LEU A 300 -6.81 6.40 -4.93
C LEU A 300 -5.58 6.05 -5.77
N GLU A 301 -5.70 6.10 -7.10
CA GLU A 301 -4.57 5.84 -8.00
C GLU A 301 -3.44 6.88 -7.81
N ALA A 302 -3.77 8.17 -7.78
CA ALA A 302 -2.77 9.22 -7.56
C ALA A 302 -2.10 9.12 -6.18
N SER A 303 -2.84 8.68 -5.15
CA SER A 303 -2.29 8.46 -3.80
C SER A 303 -1.37 7.23 -3.75
N TRP A 304 -1.68 6.16 -4.49
CA TRP A 304 -0.77 5.01 -4.62
C TRP A 304 0.55 5.45 -5.28
N GLU A 305 0.43 6.15 -6.41
CA GLU A 305 1.59 6.58 -7.18
C GLU A 305 2.48 7.56 -6.43
N VAL A 306 1.91 8.47 -5.64
CA VAL A 306 2.73 9.45 -4.91
C VAL A 306 3.60 8.77 -3.84
N PHE A 307 3.13 7.70 -3.19
CA PHE A 307 3.97 6.90 -2.28
C PHE A 307 5.08 6.17 -3.05
N GLU A 308 4.76 5.50 -4.17
CA GLU A 308 5.78 4.81 -4.97
C GLU A 308 6.84 5.78 -5.52
N ARG A 309 6.44 7.01 -5.86
CA ARG A 309 7.34 8.08 -6.32
C ARG A 309 8.20 8.65 -5.20
N ALA A 310 7.71 8.63 -3.96
CA ALA A 310 8.51 8.99 -2.77
C ALA A 310 9.51 7.88 -2.38
N GLY A 311 9.53 6.75 -3.08
CA GLY A 311 10.31 5.59 -2.67
C GLY A 311 9.75 4.90 -1.42
N ILE A 312 8.44 5.03 -1.17
CA ILE A 312 7.76 4.46 0.00
C ILE A 312 6.84 3.33 -0.49
N ASP A 313 6.98 2.14 0.10
CA ASP A 313 5.99 1.06 -0.06
C ASP A 313 4.62 1.53 0.46
N PRO A 314 3.57 1.65 -0.38
CA PRO A 314 2.25 2.09 0.06
C PRO A 314 1.62 1.20 1.14
N THR A 315 1.99 -0.09 1.19
CA THR A 315 1.46 -1.04 2.18
C THR A 315 2.15 -0.94 3.53
N SER A 316 3.37 -0.39 3.57
CA SER A 316 4.10 -0.11 4.82
C SER A 316 3.50 1.02 5.65
N GLN A 317 2.59 1.82 5.06
CA GLN A 317 1.95 2.96 5.71
C GLN A 317 0.76 2.59 6.60
N ARG A 318 0.38 1.31 6.66
CA ARG A 318 -0.69 0.85 7.54
C ARG A 318 -0.35 1.14 9.01
N GLY A 319 -1.26 1.83 9.71
CA GLY A 319 -1.09 2.28 11.09
C GLY A 319 -0.24 3.56 11.23
N SER A 320 0.20 4.18 10.13
CA SER A 320 0.98 5.41 10.19
C SER A 320 0.09 6.64 10.44
N ARG A 321 0.63 7.64 11.13
CA ARG A 321 -0.04 8.93 11.37
C ARG A 321 0.04 9.85 10.16
N THR A 322 -0.29 9.32 8.98
CA THR A 322 -0.33 10.08 7.73
C THR A 322 -1.71 10.70 7.53
N GLY A 323 -1.77 12.01 7.34
CA GLY A 323 -3.02 12.73 7.09
C GLY A 323 -3.41 12.75 5.60
N VAL A 324 -4.70 12.97 5.32
CA VAL A 324 -5.27 13.09 3.98
C VAL A 324 -6.12 14.35 3.90
N PHE A 325 -5.72 15.30 3.05
CA PHE A 325 -6.37 16.58 2.85
C PHE A 325 -6.70 16.74 1.36
N ALA A 326 -7.94 16.44 1.00
CA ALA A 326 -8.38 16.37 -0.40
C ALA A 326 -9.37 17.48 -0.74
N GLY A 327 -9.01 18.32 -1.72
CA GLY A 327 -9.90 19.30 -2.33
C GLY A 327 -10.87 18.60 -3.28
N LEU A 328 -12.16 18.91 -3.16
CA LEU A 328 -13.20 18.33 -3.99
C LEU A 328 -14.21 19.40 -4.37
N MET A 329 -14.67 19.36 -5.60
CA MET A 329 -15.83 20.11 -6.07
C MET A 329 -16.73 19.17 -6.84
N TYR A 330 -18.04 19.41 -6.76
CA TYR A 330 -19.09 18.65 -7.44
C TYR A 330 -19.25 17.21 -6.94
N HIS A 331 -20.50 16.76 -6.88
CA HIS A 331 -20.91 15.41 -6.47
C HIS A 331 -22.02 14.88 -7.40
N ASP A 332 -21.88 15.18 -8.69
CA ASP A 332 -22.92 14.97 -9.69
C ASP A 332 -22.91 13.55 -10.29
N TYR A 333 -21.88 12.74 -10.06
CA TYR A 333 -21.87 11.35 -10.55
C TYR A 333 -23.10 10.56 -10.08
N GLY A 334 -23.47 10.70 -8.81
CA GLY A 334 -24.64 10.01 -8.25
C GLY A 334 -25.96 10.41 -8.90
N SER A 335 -26.10 11.64 -9.41
CA SER A 335 -27.32 12.10 -10.08
C SER A 335 -27.46 11.54 -11.50
N THR A 336 -26.38 11.06 -12.11
CA THR A 336 -26.42 10.38 -13.42
C THR A 336 -27.04 8.98 -13.36
N MET A 337 -27.04 8.35 -12.18
CA MET A 337 -27.51 6.97 -11.98
C MET A 337 -29.03 6.90 -11.83
N THR A 338 -29.74 7.12 -12.94
CA THR A 338 -31.21 7.04 -13.02
C THR A 338 -31.75 5.60 -13.04
N VAL A 339 -30.95 4.64 -13.52
CA VAL A 339 -31.23 3.20 -13.47
C VAL A 339 -30.02 2.50 -12.87
N LEU A 340 -30.22 1.85 -11.72
CA LEU A 340 -29.15 1.18 -10.98
C LEU A 340 -29.04 -0.29 -11.41
N PRO A 341 -27.84 -0.79 -11.73
CA PRO A 341 -27.60 -2.22 -11.84
C PRO A 341 -27.88 -2.91 -10.50
N GLU A 342 -28.45 -4.12 -10.55
CA GLU A 342 -28.79 -4.90 -9.36
C GLU A 342 -27.55 -5.15 -8.47
N GLY A 343 -27.65 -4.79 -7.19
CA GLY A 343 -26.60 -5.00 -6.17
C GLY A 343 -25.59 -3.85 -6.04
N VAL A 344 -25.87 -2.69 -6.64
CA VAL A 344 -25.06 -1.45 -6.53
C VAL A 344 -25.63 -0.50 -5.47
N GLU A 345 -26.91 -0.66 -5.10
CA GLU A 345 -27.69 0.27 -4.28
C GLU A 345 -27.03 0.55 -2.92
N GLY A 346 -26.43 -0.48 -2.30
CA GLY A 346 -25.75 -0.37 -1.02
C GLY A 346 -24.43 0.42 -1.05
N TYR A 347 -23.86 0.65 -2.23
CA TYR A 347 -22.57 1.34 -2.40
C TYR A 347 -22.71 2.81 -2.80
N LEU A 348 -23.88 3.27 -3.26
CA LEU A 348 -24.04 4.65 -3.73
C LEU A 348 -23.73 5.68 -2.65
N GLY A 349 -24.23 5.47 -1.44
CA GLY A 349 -24.04 6.40 -0.32
C GLY A 349 -22.55 6.65 -0.03
N THR A 350 -21.72 5.61 -0.09
CA THR A 350 -20.27 5.73 0.11
C THR A 350 -19.51 6.04 -1.17
N GLY A 351 -20.04 5.65 -2.33
CA GLY A 351 -19.44 5.86 -3.65
C GLY A 351 -19.48 7.31 -4.11
N THR A 352 -20.47 8.10 -3.69
CA THR A 352 -20.67 9.48 -4.19
C THR A 352 -20.58 10.55 -3.10
N SER A 353 -20.41 10.17 -1.84
CA SER A 353 -20.27 11.12 -0.74
C SER A 353 -18.90 11.79 -0.75
N GLY A 354 -18.89 13.14 -0.70
CA GLY A 354 -17.65 13.91 -0.62
C GLY A 354 -16.81 13.57 0.61
N SER A 355 -17.43 13.35 1.77
CA SER A 355 -16.72 12.97 3.01
C SER A 355 -15.95 11.64 2.90
N VAL A 356 -16.40 10.74 2.02
CA VAL A 356 -15.75 9.44 1.82
C VAL A 356 -14.52 9.57 0.93
N LEU A 357 -14.32 10.66 0.20
CA LEU A 357 -13.14 10.85 -0.66
C LEU A 357 -11.83 10.71 0.13
N ALA A 358 -11.62 11.53 1.16
CA ALA A 358 -10.43 11.44 2.01
C ALA A 358 -10.45 10.17 2.88
N GLY A 359 -11.62 9.82 3.43
CA GLY A 359 -11.78 8.65 4.29
C GLY A 359 -11.46 7.32 3.59
N ARG A 360 -11.77 7.19 2.30
CA ARG A 360 -11.48 5.99 1.51
C ARG A 360 -9.99 5.82 1.26
N VAL A 361 -9.25 6.91 1.02
CA VAL A 361 -7.78 6.88 0.95
C VAL A 361 -7.23 6.38 2.29
N SER A 362 -7.62 6.99 3.41
CA SER A 362 -7.19 6.54 4.74
C SER A 362 -7.55 5.09 5.01
N TYR A 363 -8.77 4.65 4.70
CA TYR A 363 -9.21 3.26 4.90
C TYR A 363 -8.39 2.26 4.07
N THR A 364 -8.12 2.59 2.81
CA THR A 364 -7.46 1.67 1.86
C THR A 364 -5.99 1.45 2.22
N PHE A 365 -5.28 2.53 2.55
CA PHE A 365 -3.87 2.47 2.95
C PHE A 365 -3.67 2.24 4.45
N GLY A 366 -4.74 2.25 5.26
CA GLY A 366 -4.70 2.09 6.71
C GLY A 366 -4.07 3.30 7.44
N LEU A 367 -4.28 4.52 6.96
CA LEU A 367 -3.71 5.75 7.53
C LEU A 367 -4.56 6.25 8.70
N GLU A 368 -3.89 6.67 9.78
CA GLU A 368 -4.52 7.06 11.05
C GLU A 368 -4.36 8.57 11.37
N GLY A 369 -3.86 9.37 10.43
CA GLY A 369 -3.85 10.83 10.55
C GLY A 369 -5.21 11.48 10.23
N PRO A 370 -5.32 12.82 10.34
CA PRO A 370 -6.54 13.55 9.99
C PRO A 370 -6.96 13.28 8.54
N ALA A 371 -8.23 12.98 8.29
CA ALA A 371 -8.78 12.76 6.95
C ALA A 371 -9.90 13.77 6.67
N MET A 372 -9.67 14.72 5.76
CA MET A 372 -10.59 15.82 5.48
C MET A 372 -10.77 16.05 3.98
N THR A 373 -12.03 16.22 3.61
CA THR A 373 -12.42 16.72 2.29
C THR A 373 -12.86 18.17 2.42
N VAL A 374 -12.32 19.05 1.57
CA VAL A 374 -12.51 20.50 1.66
C VAL A 374 -13.04 21.02 0.33
N ASP A 375 -14.08 21.84 0.40
CA ASP A 375 -14.62 22.59 -0.73
C ASP A 375 -14.57 24.10 -0.42
N THR A 376 -13.58 24.76 -1.00
CA THR A 376 -13.51 26.22 -1.08
C THR A 376 -13.50 26.67 -2.54
N ALA A 377 -14.24 25.95 -3.38
CA ALA A 377 -14.23 26.08 -4.82
C ALA A 377 -12.79 26.00 -5.41
N CYS A 378 -12.43 26.95 -6.29
CA CYS A 378 -11.16 26.94 -7.00
C CYS A 378 -9.90 26.98 -6.11
N SER A 379 -10.02 27.39 -4.84
CA SER A 379 -8.89 27.43 -3.89
C SER A 379 -8.69 26.13 -3.10
N SER A 380 -9.57 25.13 -3.27
CA SER A 380 -9.62 23.92 -2.43
C SER A 380 -8.27 23.23 -2.25
N SER A 381 -7.52 22.95 -3.32
CA SER A 381 -6.22 22.28 -3.22
C SER A 381 -5.12 23.08 -2.50
N LEU A 382 -5.16 24.42 -2.54
CA LEU A 382 -4.18 25.22 -1.77
C LEU A 382 -4.61 25.35 -0.31
N VAL A 383 -5.92 25.38 -0.03
CA VAL A 383 -6.42 25.33 1.34
C VAL A 383 -6.10 23.97 1.97
N THR A 384 -6.23 22.86 1.25
CA THR A 384 -5.85 21.53 1.76
C THR A 384 -4.35 21.45 2.04
N LEU A 385 -3.51 22.02 1.17
CA LEU A 385 -2.07 22.14 1.43
C LEU A 385 -1.76 22.98 2.66
N HIS A 386 -2.44 24.12 2.83
CA HIS A 386 -2.30 24.95 4.03
C HIS A 386 -2.66 24.17 5.30
N LEU A 387 -3.78 23.45 5.30
CA LEU A 387 -4.22 22.64 6.44
C LEU A 387 -3.25 21.48 6.74
N ALA A 388 -2.71 20.83 5.70
CA ALA A 388 -1.69 19.80 5.85
C ALA A 388 -0.41 20.37 6.50
N CYS A 389 0.07 21.55 6.06
CA CYS A 389 1.20 22.22 6.69
C CYS A 389 0.93 22.54 8.17
N GLN A 390 -0.27 22.98 8.52
CA GLN A 390 -0.64 23.25 9.92
C GLN A 390 -0.63 21.96 10.75
N ALA A 391 -1.26 20.89 10.26
CA ALA A 391 -1.31 19.60 10.94
C ALA A 391 0.09 18.98 11.16
N LEU A 392 0.99 19.13 10.18
CA LEU A 392 2.39 18.72 10.30
C LEU A 392 3.14 19.54 11.35
N ARG A 393 2.98 20.86 11.37
CA ARG A 393 3.63 21.73 12.38
C ARG A 393 3.10 21.48 13.79
N ALA A 394 1.79 21.28 13.92
CA ALA A 394 1.13 20.93 15.16
C ALA A 394 1.46 19.51 15.67
N GLY A 395 2.06 18.66 14.82
CA GLY A 395 2.39 17.27 15.16
C GLY A 395 1.16 16.36 15.21
N GLU A 396 0.07 16.72 14.52
CA GLU A 396 -1.14 15.90 14.37
C GLU A 396 -0.90 14.72 13.40
N CYS A 397 -0.01 14.93 12.42
CA CYS A 397 0.49 13.91 11.51
C CYS A 397 2.01 14.02 11.33
N ASP A 398 2.64 12.94 10.86
CA ASP A 398 4.07 12.91 10.52
C ASP A 398 4.31 13.15 9.02
N MET A 399 3.33 12.81 8.20
CA MET A 399 3.30 12.98 6.74
C MET A 399 1.87 13.31 6.33
N ALA A 400 1.66 13.96 5.19
CA ALA A 400 0.32 14.26 4.70
C ALA A 400 0.24 14.19 3.18
N LEU A 401 -0.86 13.63 2.70
CA LEU A 401 -1.33 13.74 1.32
C LEU A 401 -2.16 15.02 1.22
N ALA A 402 -1.75 15.96 0.37
CA ALA A 402 -2.45 17.22 0.14
C ALA A 402 -2.67 17.44 -1.35
N GLY A 403 -3.91 17.71 -1.75
CA GLY A 403 -4.21 17.83 -3.17
C GLY A 403 -5.66 18.20 -3.45
N GLY A 404 -6.07 17.99 -4.70
CA GLY A 404 -7.45 18.13 -5.12
C GLY A 404 -7.75 17.34 -6.38
N VAL A 405 -9.04 17.06 -6.59
CA VAL A 405 -9.54 16.31 -7.74
C VAL A 405 -10.79 16.98 -8.29
N THR A 406 -10.92 17.01 -9.62
CA THR A 406 -12.14 17.38 -10.32
C THR A 406 -12.33 16.52 -11.56
N VAL A 407 -13.47 15.85 -11.62
CA VAL A 407 -13.98 15.15 -12.82
C VAL A 407 -15.43 15.55 -13.00
N LEU A 408 -15.77 16.04 -14.18
CA LEU A 408 -17.10 16.52 -14.55
C LEU A 408 -17.93 15.34 -15.05
N SER A 409 -18.80 14.78 -14.21
CA SER A 409 -19.65 13.65 -14.62
C SER A 409 -20.79 14.09 -15.53
N THR A 410 -21.25 15.33 -15.40
CA THR A 410 -22.31 15.94 -16.21
C THR A 410 -21.84 17.22 -16.90
N PRO A 411 -22.53 17.67 -17.98
CA PRO A 411 -22.23 18.97 -18.60
C PRO A 411 -22.80 20.16 -17.82
N ALA A 412 -23.35 19.97 -16.61
CA ALA A 412 -24.07 20.99 -15.85
C ALA A 412 -23.23 22.26 -15.62
N VAL A 413 -21.95 22.11 -15.31
CA VAL A 413 -21.03 23.25 -15.11
C VAL A 413 -20.91 24.10 -16.38
N PHE A 414 -20.92 23.50 -17.57
CA PHE A 414 -20.87 24.26 -18.83
C PHE A 414 -22.19 25.00 -19.09
N ILE A 415 -23.34 24.37 -18.79
CA ILE A 415 -24.66 25.00 -18.93
C ILE A 415 -24.80 26.20 -17.97
N ASP A 416 -24.45 26.00 -16.69
CA ASP A 416 -24.61 27.01 -15.64
C ASP A 416 -23.74 28.25 -15.91
N PHE A 417 -22.50 28.05 -16.37
CA PHE A 417 -21.59 29.14 -16.67
C PHE A 417 -21.82 29.76 -18.06
N SER A 418 -22.40 29.02 -19.00
CA SER A 418 -22.91 29.62 -20.24
C SER A 418 -24.04 30.61 -19.97
N THR A 419 -24.97 30.26 -19.08
CA THR A 419 -26.08 31.16 -18.69
C THR A 419 -25.58 32.47 -18.07
N GLN A 420 -24.42 32.44 -17.41
CA GLN A 420 -23.79 33.61 -16.80
C GLN A 420 -22.90 34.41 -17.76
N GLY A 421 -22.66 33.91 -18.98
CA GLY A 421 -21.69 34.48 -19.91
C GLY A 421 -20.25 34.46 -19.39
N ALA A 422 -19.93 33.50 -18.53
CA ALA A 422 -18.65 33.43 -17.82
C ALA A 422 -17.60 32.51 -18.48
N LEU A 423 -18.02 31.72 -19.49
CA LEU A 423 -17.11 30.86 -20.25
C LEU A 423 -16.45 31.60 -21.39
N SER A 424 -15.17 31.28 -21.62
CA SER A 424 -14.47 31.69 -22.85
C SER A 424 -15.15 31.07 -24.08
N SER A 425 -15.33 31.86 -25.13
CA SER A 425 -16.00 31.45 -26.37
C SER A 425 -15.33 30.27 -27.09
N ASN A 426 -14.04 30.04 -26.81
CA ASN A 426 -13.25 28.94 -27.37
C ASN A 426 -12.69 28.00 -26.30
N GLY A 427 -13.29 27.99 -25.10
CA GLY A 427 -12.91 27.08 -24.00
C GLY A 427 -11.48 27.27 -23.46
N ARG A 428 -10.75 28.32 -23.85
CA ARG A 428 -9.37 28.58 -23.42
C ARG A 428 -9.30 29.73 -22.42
N CYS A 429 -8.47 29.58 -21.39
CA CYS A 429 -8.12 30.67 -20.49
C CYS A 429 -7.08 31.58 -21.14
N LYS A 430 -7.51 32.75 -21.63
CA LYS A 430 -6.66 33.77 -22.27
C LYS A 430 -6.09 34.73 -21.23
N THR A 431 -5.37 34.15 -20.26
CA THR A 431 -4.92 34.80 -19.03
C THR A 431 -4.02 36.02 -19.28
N PHE A 432 -4.38 37.17 -18.71
CA PHE A 432 -3.73 38.48 -18.84
C PHE A 432 -3.63 39.01 -20.29
N SER A 433 -4.46 38.49 -21.19
CA SER A 433 -4.56 38.96 -22.58
C SER A 433 -5.68 39.99 -22.74
N ALA A 434 -5.52 40.92 -23.69
CA ALA A 434 -6.60 41.81 -24.13
C ALA A 434 -7.80 41.04 -24.71
N ASP A 435 -7.60 39.79 -25.12
CA ASP A 435 -8.60 38.91 -25.70
C ASP A 435 -9.32 38.03 -24.65
N ALA A 436 -9.08 38.29 -23.36
CA ALA A 436 -9.71 37.62 -22.21
C ALA A 436 -11.23 37.83 -22.18
N ASP A 437 -11.99 36.75 -22.38
CA ASP A 437 -13.45 36.74 -22.51
C ASP A 437 -14.14 35.75 -21.57
N GLY A 438 -13.40 35.08 -20.68
CA GLY A 438 -13.97 34.11 -19.74
C GLY A 438 -13.04 32.94 -19.43
N THR A 439 -13.55 32.02 -18.62
CA THR A 439 -12.80 30.84 -18.17
C THR A 439 -13.03 29.64 -19.09
N GLY A 440 -11.96 28.90 -19.36
CA GLY A 440 -12.02 27.55 -19.94
C GLY A 440 -11.99 26.50 -18.84
N TRP A 441 -13.01 25.65 -18.74
CA TRP A 441 -13.03 24.60 -17.71
C TRP A 441 -12.15 23.42 -18.07
N GLY A 442 -11.56 22.81 -17.04
CA GLY A 442 -10.82 21.59 -17.18
C GLY A 442 -10.94 20.69 -15.96
N GLU A 443 -10.43 19.48 -16.10
CA GLU A 443 -10.41 18.43 -15.09
C GLU A 443 -9.00 18.15 -14.61
N GLY A 444 -8.87 17.44 -13.51
CA GLY A 444 -7.56 16.95 -13.09
C GLY A 444 -7.56 16.36 -11.70
N VAL A 445 -6.47 15.66 -11.39
CA VAL A 445 -6.08 15.32 -10.03
C VAL A 445 -4.63 15.67 -9.83
N GLY A 446 -4.32 16.29 -8.70
CA GLY A 446 -2.96 16.56 -8.26
C GLY A 446 -2.84 16.25 -6.78
N VAL A 447 -1.85 15.43 -6.41
CA VAL A 447 -1.56 15.02 -5.03
C VAL A 447 -0.09 15.27 -4.73
N LEU A 448 0.17 15.96 -3.63
CA LEU A 448 1.49 16.18 -3.06
C LEU A 448 1.62 15.32 -1.79
N LEU A 449 2.77 14.67 -1.64
CA LEU A 449 3.18 14.08 -0.38
C LEU A 449 4.12 15.05 0.33
N VAL A 450 3.75 15.45 1.54
CA VAL A 450 4.47 16.45 2.32
C VAL A 450 4.81 15.95 3.72
N GLU A 451 5.96 16.34 4.23
CA GLU A 451 6.36 16.13 5.63
C GLU A 451 7.23 17.29 6.12
N ARG A 452 7.57 17.30 7.41
CA ARG A 452 8.50 18.33 7.92
C ARG A 452 9.88 18.13 7.28
N LEU A 453 10.57 19.21 6.93
CA LEU A 453 11.88 19.11 6.28
C LEU A 453 12.90 18.34 7.13
N SER A 454 12.84 18.49 8.45
CA SER A 454 13.65 17.69 9.39
C SER A 454 13.34 16.19 9.34
N ASP A 455 12.10 15.80 9.06
CA ASP A 455 11.71 14.40 8.93
C ASP A 455 12.13 13.82 7.59
N ALA A 456 11.95 14.57 6.49
CA ALA A 456 12.42 14.14 5.16
C ALA A 456 13.91 13.85 5.16
N ARG A 457 14.71 14.74 5.76
CA ARG A 457 16.15 14.53 5.94
C ARG A 457 16.47 13.31 6.80
N ARG A 458 15.73 13.11 7.90
CA ARG A 458 15.94 11.96 8.78
C ARG A 458 15.60 10.63 8.10
N HIS A 459 14.56 10.61 7.28
CA HIS A 459 14.13 9.43 6.55
C HIS A 459 14.94 9.21 5.26
N GLY A 460 15.75 10.19 4.83
CA GLY A 460 16.48 10.14 3.58
C GLY A 460 15.57 10.27 2.36
N HIS A 461 14.38 10.87 2.51
CA HIS A 461 13.48 11.13 1.41
C HIS A 461 14.00 12.29 0.56
N GLU A 462 13.84 12.16 -0.76
CA GLU A 462 14.10 13.23 -1.70
C GLU A 462 13.22 14.45 -1.39
N VAL A 463 13.77 15.65 -1.53
CA VAL A 463 13.03 16.90 -1.32
C VAL A 463 12.98 17.64 -2.63
N LEU A 464 11.80 17.65 -3.25
CA LEU A 464 11.56 18.32 -4.52
C LEU A 464 11.51 19.85 -4.35
N ALA A 465 10.81 20.31 -3.32
CA ALA A 465 10.74 21.73 -2.93
C ALA A 465 10.35 21.90 -1.47
N VAL A 466 10.46 23.13 -0.98
CA VAL A 466 10.12 23.50 0.40
C VAL A 466 9.00 24.54 0.42
N ILE A 467 7.93 24.25 1.14
CA ILE A 467 6.88 25.23 1.47
C ILE A 467 7.35 26.04 2.67
N ARG A 468 7.64 27.32 2.42
CA ARG A 468 8.13 28.25 3.45
C ARG A 468 7.01 28.89 4.23
N GLY A 469 5.92 29.25 3.56
CA GLY A 469 4.76 29.86 4.19
C GLY A 469 3.52 29.74 3.32
N SER A 470 2.36 29.79 3.97
CA SER A 470 1.07 29.82 3.30
C SER A 470 0.08 30.64 4.12
N ALA A 471 -0.92 31.20 3.45
CA ALA A 471 -2.00 31.93 4.09
C ALA A 471 -3.33 31.70 3.36
N VAL A 472 -4.43 31.77 4.11
CA VAL A 472 -5.80 31.69 3.62
C VAL A 472 -6.58 32.85 4.21
N ASN A 473 -7.37 33.56 3.40
CA ASN A 473 -8.28 34.60 3.88
C ASN A 473 -9.62 34.61 3.11
N GLN A 474 -10.43 35.65 3.34
CA GLN A 474 -11.74 35.82 2.73
C GLN A 474 -11.92 37.25 2.19
N ASP A 475 -12.60 37.35 1.05
CA ASP A 475 -12.97 38.60 0.41
C ASP A 475 -14.00 39.40 1.24
N GLY A 476 -14.80 38.71 2.05
CA GLY A 476 -15.82 39.32 2.90
C GLY A 476 -16.94 39.94 2.07
N ALA A 477 -17.38 41.15 2.46
CA ALA A 477 -18.43 41.88 1.75
C ALA A 477 -17.88 42.61 0.51
N SER A 478 -17.52 41.85 -0.54
CA SER A 478 -17.08 42.37 -1.83
C SER A 478 -18.26 42.86 -2.70
N ASN A 479 -17.99 43.34 -3.92
CA ASN A 479 -19.00 43.90 -4.84
C ASN A 479 -19.82 42.80 -5.56
N GLY A 480 -20.29 41.81 -4.80
CA GLY A 480 -20.97 40.61 -5.29
C GLY A 480 -20.28 39.35 -4.78
N LEU A 481 -21.05 38.32 -4.44
CA LEU A 481 -20.53 37.08 -3.84
C LEU A 481 -19.41 36.44 -4.66
N THR A 482 -19.53 36.51 -6.00
CA THR A 482 -18.59 35.91 -6.95
C THR A 482 -17.56 36.90 -7.49
N ALA A 483 -17.61 38.17 -7.08
CA ALA A 483 -16.71 39.20 -7.54
C ALA A 483 -15.41 39.19 -6.72
N PRO A 484 -14.23 39.08 -7.35
CA PRO A 484 -12.95 39.02 -6.64
C PRO A 484 -12.60 40.36 -5.98
N ASN A 485 -11.78 40.33 -4.92
CA ASN A 485 -11.37 41.52 -4.19
C ASN A 485 -9.84 41.72 -4.15
N GLY A 486 -9.34 42.69 -4.92
CA GLY A 486 -7.90 43.01 -5.00
C GLY A 486 -7.21 43.27 -3.64
N PRO A 487 -7.78 44.11 -2.74
CA PRO A 487 -7.20 44.31 -1.41
C PRO A 487 -7.09 43.02 -0.58
N SER A 488 -8.03 42.08 -0.73
CA SER A 488 -8.00 40.80 -0.03
C SER A 488 -6.93 39.86 -0.59
N GLN A 489 -6.73 39.88 -1.92
CA GLN A 489 -5.63 39.19 -2.58
C GLN A 489 -4.27 39.75 -2.13
N GLU A 490 -4.12 41.08 -2.06
CA GLU A 490 -2.89 41.70 -1.52
C GLU A 490 -2.62 41.27 -0.08
N ARG A 491 -3.64 41.27 0.79
CA ARG A 491 -3.50 40.84 2.18
C ARG A 491 -3.10 39.38 2.33
N VAL A 492 -3.66 38.46 1.55
CA VAL A 492 -3.27 37.04 1.65
C VAL A 492 -1.83 36.81 1.19
N ILE A 493 -1.39 37.53 0.15
CA ILE A 493 0.00 37.48 -0.32
C ILE A 493 0.95 37.99 0.77
N ARG A 494 0.68 39.17 1.35
CA ARG A 494 1.49 39.73 2.45
C ARG A 494 1.53 38.79 3.65
N GLN A 495 0.39 38.21 4.04
CA GLN A 495 0.34 37.26 5.16
C GLN A 495 1.17 36.00 4.89
N ALA A 496 1.14 35.47 3.66
CA ALA A 496 1.95 34.31 3.29
C ALA A 496 3.45 34.61 3.34
N LEU A 497 3.87 35.81 2.90
CA LEU A 497 5.25 36.31 3.01
C LEU A 497 5.67 36.50 4.47
N GLU A 498 4.81 37.08 5.30
CA GLU A 498 5.04 37.20 6.75
C GLU A 498 5.21 35.83 7.41
N ASN A 499 4.32 34.87 7.10
CA ASN A 499 4.41 33.50 7.59
C ASN A 499 5.69 32.79 7.11
N ALA A 500 6.19 33.14 5.93
CA ALA A 500 7.46 32.64 5.39
C ALA A 500 8.69 33.38 5.94
N ARG A 501 8.49 34.54 6.59
CA ARG A 501 9.52 35.51 7.01
C ARG A 501 10.36 36.00 5.84
N LEU A 502 9.71 36.34 4.74
CA LEU A 502 10.32 36.79 3.50
C LEU A 502 9.83 38.18 3.11
N SER A 503 10.66 38.91 2.37
CA SER A 503 10.29 40.18 1.73
C SER A 503 9.68 39.92 0.34
N PRO A 504 8.81 40.79 -0.20
CA PRO A 504 8.29 40.60 -1.55
C PRO A 504 9.38 40.51 -2.64
N VAL A 505 10.51 41.20 -2.48
CA VAL A 505 11.65 41.15 -3.44
C VAL A 505 12.36 39.79 -3.46
N ASP A 506 12.09 38.93 -2.48
CA ASP A 506 12.65 37.59 -2.40
C ASP A 506 11.97 36.60 -3.36
N VAL A 507 10.76 36.89 -3.85
CA VAL A 507 10.02 36.01 -4.75
C VAL A 507 10.30 36.37 -6.20
N ASP A 508 10.61 35.37 -7.03
CA ASP A 508 11.04 35.55 -8.42
C ASP A 508 9.89 35.45 -9.40
N VAL A 509 8.99 34.50 -9.15
CA VAL A 509 7.89 34.14 -10.05
C VAL A 509 6.60 33.92 -9.27
N VAL A 510 5.46 34.26 -9.88
CA VAL A 510 4.15 33.89 -9.38
C VAL A 510 3.41 33.07 -10.42
N GLU A 511 2.97 31.88 -10.00
CA GLU A 511 1.92 31.12 -10.67
C GLU A 511 0.57 31.66 -10.19
N ALA A 512 -0.10 32.38 -11.09
CA ALA A 512 -1.32 33.12 -10.79
C ALA A 512 -2.57 32.24 -10.75
N HIS A 513 -3.62 32.77 -10.13
CA HIS A 513 -4.95 32.25 -10.30
C HIS A 513 -5.43 32.43 -11.76
N GLY A 514 -5.24 33.60 -12.37
CA GLY A 514 -5.19 33.83 -13.82
C GLY A 514 -6.24 33.09 -14.65
N THR A 515 -7.52 33.41 -14.46
CA THR A 515 -8.62 32.64 -15.06
C THR A 515 -9.02 33.07 -16.47
N GLY A 516 -8.38 34.11 -17.02
CA GLY A 516 -8.71 34.62 -18.36
C GLY A 516 -10.00 35.44 -18.38
N THR A 517 -10.40 35.99 -17.23
CA THR A 517 -11.66 36.75 -17.10
C THR A 517 -11.40 38.25 -17.23
N THR A 518 -12.29 38.96 -17.92
CA THR A 518 -12.17 40.39 -18.20
C THR A 518 -12.08 41.25 -16.92
N LEU A 519 -12.70 40.80 -15.81
CA LEU A 519 -12.67 41.50 -14.52
C LEU A 519 -11.57 40.96 -13.57
N GLY A 520 -11.39 39.64 -13.52
CA GLY A 520 -10.50 39.01 -12.53
C GLY A 520 -9.03 39.24 -12.82
N ASP A 521 -8.61 39.13 -14.09
CA ASP A 521 -7.21 39.24 -14.47
C ASP A 521 -6.62 40.63 -14.15
N PRO A 522 -7.30 41.77 -14.43
CA PRO A 522 -6.82 43.09 -13.99
C PRO A 522 -6.75 43.24 -12.46
N ILE A 523 -7.70 42.69 -11.71
CA ILE A 523 -7.74 42.77 -10.24
C ILE A 523 -6.54 42.03 -9.64
N GLU A 524 -6.27 40.82 -10.14
CA GLU A 524 -5.12 40.03 -9.69
C GLU A 524 -3.78 40.67 -10.07
N ALA A 525 -3.64 41.15 -11.31
CA ALA A 525 -2.42 41.83 -11.74
C ALA A 525 -2.13 43.08 -10.87
N GLN A 526 -3.16 43.86 -10.51
CA GLN A 526 -3.02 45.00 -9.61
C GLN A 526 -2.64 44.59 -8.18
N ALA A 527 -3.24 43.53 -7.65
CA ALA A 527 -2.89 43.01 -6.33
C ALA A 527 -1.42 42.52 -6.28
N LEU A 528 -0.95 41.86 -7.33
CA LEU A 528 0.45 41.43 -7.46
C LEU A 528 1.40 42.61 -7.62
N LEU A 529 1.04 43.65 -8.39
CA LEU A 529 1.83 44.89 -8.48
C LEU A 529 1.94 45.62 -7.14
N ALA A 530 0.86 45.63 -6.35
CA ALA A 530 0.83 46.25 -5.02
C ALA A 530 1.65 45.44 -4.00
N ALA A 531 1.56 44.11 -4.03
CA ALA A 531 2.26 43.23 -3.09
C ALA A 531 3.74 43.05 -3.43
N TYR A 532 4.05 42.76 -4.70
CA TYR A 532 5.39 42.36 -5.17
C TYR A 532 6.10 43.40 -6.02
N GLY A 533 5.36 44.18 -6.82
CA GLY A 533 5.92 45.02 -7.90
C GLY A 533 6.66 46.28 -7.46
N GLN A 534 6.75 46.54 -6.15
CA GLN A 534 7.44 47.70 -5.57
C GLN A 534 8.90 47.37 -5.23
N ASP A 535 9.78 48.39 -5.28
CA ASP A 535 11.18 48.32 -4.82
C ASP A 535 12.04 47.21 -5.45
N ARG A 536 11.72 46.75 -6.68
CA ARG A 536 12.51 45.71 -7.36
C ARG A 536 13.45 46.28 -8.43
N GLN A 537 14.65 45.71 -8.50
CA GLN A 537 15.58 45.90 -9.61
C GLN A 537 15.26 44.98 -10.80
N GLU A 538 14.88 43.73 -10.51
CA GLU A 538 14.44 42.73 -11.49
C GLU A 538 12.93 42.55 -11.41
N PRO A 539 12.21 42.40 -12.55
CA PRO A 539 10.78 42.21 -12.51
C PRO A 539 10.38 40.89 -11.84
N LEU A 540 9.19 40.88 -11.23
CA LEU A 540 8.51 39.64 -10.88
C LEU A 540 7.97 39.00 -12.16
N TYR A 541 8.27 37.73 -12.39
CA TYR A 541 7.70 37.01 -13.52
C TYR A 541 6.31 36.45 -13.19
N LEU A 542 5.38 36.54 -14.12
CA LEU A 542 4.00 36.12 -13.95
C LEU A 542 3.60 35.11 -15.02
N GLY A 543 2.90 34.04 -14.62
CA GLY A 543 2.35 33.04 -15.53
C GLY A 543 1.09 32.38 -14.98
N SER A 544 0.41 31.57 -15.81
CA SER A 544 -0.61 30.64 -15.35
C SER A 544 -0.71 29.41 -16.24
N LEU A 545 -0.64 28.23 -15.62
CA LEU A 545 -0.80 26.94 -16.26
C LEU A 545 -2.21 26.73 -16.85
N LYS A 546 -3.21 27.50 -16.40
CA LYS A 546 -4.58 27.43 -16.94
C LYS A 546 -4.64 27.75 -18.44
N SER A 547 -3.66 28.49 -18.96
CA SER A 547 -3.53 28.76 -20.39
C SER A 547 -3.17 27.52 -21.22
N ASN A 548 -2.63 26.46 -20.59
CA ASN A 548 -2.29 25.19 -21.22
C ASN A 548 -3.38 24.13 -21.05
N ILE A 549 -3.93 23.99 -19.83
CA ILE A 549 -4.80 22.85 -19.48
C ILE A 549 -6.22 23.24 -19.04
N GLY A 550 -6.54 24.53 -19.11
CA GLY A 550 -7.79 25.07 -18.57
C GLY A 550 -7.80 25.15 -17.03
N HIS A 551 -8.92 25.58 -16.50
CA HIS A 551 -9.13 25.69 -15.06
C HIS A 551 -9.57 24.35 -14.47
N THR A 552 -8.63 23.60 -13.88
CA THR A 552 -8.86 22.29 -13.24
C THR A 552 -9.55 22.35 -11.87
N GLN A 553 -10.36 23.39 -11.65
CA GLN A 553 -11.24 23.58 -10.48
C GLN A 553 -10.60 23.23 -9.12
N ALA A 554 -11.07 22.21 -8.41
CA ALA A 554 -10.55 21.86 -7.07
C ALA A 554 -9.10 21.39 -7.11
N ALA A 555 -8.62 20.90 -8.27
CA ALA A 555 -7.23 20.49 -8.52
C ALA A 555 -6.34 21.64 -9.03
N ALA A 556 -6.79 22.90 -8.95
CA ALA A 556 -6.09 24.02 -9.58
C ALA A 556 -4.77 24.45 -8.90
N GLY A 557 -4.50 24.02 -7.67
CA GLY A 557 -3.32 24.43 -6.89
C GLY A 557 -2.24 23.35 -6.75
N GLY A 558 -2.52 22.09 -7.08
CA GLY A 558 -1.56 20.98 -7.00
C GLY A 558 -0.65 20.88 -8.23
N ARG A 559 -0.22 22.03 -8.77
CA ARG A 559 0.36 22.14 -10.11
C ARG A 559 1.74 22.74 -10.04
N TRP A 560 2.71 21.89 -9.79
CA TRP A 560 4.11 22.25 -9.82
C TRP A 560 4.91 21.10 -10.40
N CYS A 561 5.96 21.41 -11.13
CA CYS A 561 6.90 20.46 -11.70
C CYS A 561 8.30 20.99 -11.40
N ASP A 562 9.08 20.34 -10.52
CA ASP A 562 10.52 20.27 -10.76
C ASP A 562 10.86 18.97 -11.47
N GLN A 563 11.86 19.08 -12.31
CA GLN A 563 12.45 17.98 -13.07
C GLN A 563 13.87 17.68 -12.54
N ASP A 564 14.06 17.63 -11.22
CA ASP A 564 15.33 17.15 -10.66
C ASP A 564 15.18 15.65 -10.35
N GLY A 565 15.53 14.81 -11.34
CA GLY A 565 15.49 13.34 -11.21
C GLY A 565 16.18 12.55 -12.34
N ALA A 566 16.72 13.23 -13.36
CA ALA A 566 17.56 12.62 -14.39
C ALA A 566 18.61 13.65 -14.84
N GLY A 567 19.86 13.21 -14.99
CA GLY A 567 21.03 14.06 -15.18
C GLY A 567 20.91 15.13 -16.28
N ASP A 568 21.63 16.22 -16.05
CA ASP A 568 22.01 17.25 -17.02
C ASP A 568 20.89 17.97 -17.81
N ALA A 569 19.78 18.33 -17.15
CA ALA A 569 18.88 19.38 -17.65
C ALA A 569 18.68 20.48 -16.60
N PRO A 570 19.41 21.61 -16.69
CA PRO A 570 19.38 22.63 -15.67
C PRO A 570 18.11 23.50 -15.77
N ARG A 571 17.50 23.78 -14.63
CA ARG A 571 17.32 25.17 -14.17
C ARG A 571 16.53 26.06 -15.14
N ARG A 572 15.26 25.74 -15.41
CA ARG A 572 14.36 26.59 -16.23
C ARG A 572 13.20 27.08 -15.38
N ALA A 573 12.93 28.38 -15.41
CA ALA A 573 11.64 28.88 -14.97
C ALA A 573 10.70 28.48 -16.09
N ALA A 574 9.83 27.50 -15.85
CA ALA A 574 8.70 27.28 -16.74
C ALA A 574 7.72 28.43 -16.56
N GLY A 575 8.08 29.57 -17.11
CA GLY A 575 7.13 30.61 -17.40
C GLY A 575 6.22 30.17 -18.52
N HIS A 576 4.92 30.13 -18.24
CA HIS A 576 3.88 29.82 -19.21
C HIS A 576 3.78 30.97 -20.20
N PRO A 577 4.04 30.78 -21.51
CA PRO A 577 3.82 31.82 -22.49
C PRO A 577 2.33 32.15 -22.54
N ALA A 578 1.95 33.35 -22.11
CA ALA A 578 0.58 33.81 -22.23
C ALA A 578 0.11 33.76 -23.70
N ARG A 579 -1.09 33.24 -23.92
CA ARG A 579 -1.71 33.15 -25.25
C ARG A 579 -2.56 34.39 -25.52
N GLY A 580 -2.32 35.02 -26.67
CA GLY A 580 -3.06 36.20 -27.13
C GLY A 580 -2.23 37.49 -27.06
N ARG A 581 -2.83 38.62 -27.45
CA ARG A 581 -2.15 39.91 -27.34
C ARG A 581 -2.09 40.31 -25.87
N ALA A 582 -0.89 40.50 -25.33
CA ALA A 582 -0.73 40.98 -23.95
C ALA A 582 -1.51 42.29 -23.76
N ASP A 583 -2.31 42.38 -22.70
CA ASP A 583 -3.10 43.57 -22.46
C ASP A 583 -2.19 44.76 -22.09
N THR A 584 -2.31 45.85 -22.84
CA THR A 584 -1.66 47.13 -22.51
C THR A 584 -2.22 47.76 -21.23
N ALA A 585 -3.42 47.39 -20.77
CA ALA A 585 -3.92 47.78 -19.45
C ALA A 585 -3.16 47.08 -18.30
N CYS A 586 -2.47 45.97 -18.57
CA CYS A 586 -1.51 45.33 -17.65
C CYS A 586 -0.07 45.87 -17.81
N ARG A 587 0.21 46.71 -18.83
CA ARG A 587 1.41 47.57 -18.86
C ARG A 587 1.14 48.80 -17.99
N LEU A 588 1.13 48.59 -16.68
CA LEU A 588 0.94 49.64 -15.70
C LEU A 588 2.29 50.27 -15.38
N GLY A 589 2.51 51.49 -15.89
CA GLY A 589 3.71 52.27 -15.59
C GLY A 589 3.87 52.47 -14.08
N GLY A 590 5.01 52.03 -13.54
CA GLY A 590 5.44 52.30 -12.16
C GLY A 590 5.89 51.08 -11.35
N GLY A 591 5.48 49.86 -11.73
CA GLY A 591 5.87 48.61 -11.05
C GLY A 591 6.51 47.60 -12.00
N SER A 592 7.33 46.69 -11.48
CA SER A 592 8.10 45.73 -12.27
C SER A 592 7.51 44.31 -12.16
N VAL A 593 6.39 44.07 -12.87
CA VAL A 593 5.84 42.72 -13.10
C VAL A 593 5.83 42.44 -14.60
N GLU A 594 6.38 41.32 -15.03
CA GLU A 594 6.49 40.92 -16.44
C GLU A 594 5.76 39.60 -16.70
N LEU A 595 4.84 39.61 -17.66
CA LEU A 595 4.15 38.41 -18.12
C LEU A 595 5.11 37.54 -18.95
N LEU A 596 5.23 36.28 -18.57
CA LEU A 596 6.01 35.31 -19.32
C LEU A 596 5.29 35.02 -20.64
N THR A 597 5.93 35.35 -21.76
CA THR A 597 5.40 35.13 -23.13
C THR A 597 6.30 34.21 -23.95
N GLU A 598 7.48 33.89 -23.43
CA GLU A 598 8.47 32.98 -24.00
C GLU A 598 9.21 32.26 -22.87
N LYS A 599 9.86 31.14 -23.20
CA LYS A 599 10.64 30.36 -22.22
C LYS A 599 11.82 31.18 -21.74
N ARG A 600 12.03 31.25 -20.43
CA ARG A 600 13.17 31.93 -19.82
C ARG A 600 13.94 31.03 -18.87
N ARG A 601 15.25 31.23 -18.79
CA ARG A 601 16.09 30.55 -17.80
C ARG A 601 15.79 31.16 -16.43
N TRP A 602 15.62 30.34 -15.40
CA TRP A 602 15.53 30.86 -14.03
C TRP A 602 16.95 31.26 -13.59
N PRO A 603 17.24 32.55 -13.34
CA PRO A 603 18.57 32.98 -12.96
C PRO A 603 19.05 32.23 -11.71
N GLU A 604 20.34 31.99 -11.67
CA GLU A 604 21.01 31.46 -10.48
C GLU A 604 21.51 32.63 -9.67
N THR A 605 21.13 32.64 -8.40
CA THR A 605 21.55 33.67 -7.46
C THR A 605 22.06 33.00 -6.18
N ASP A 606 22.77 33.78 -5.36
CA ASP A 606 23.27 33.32 -4.07
C ASP A 606 22.13 32.96 -3.09
N ARG A 607 20.89 33.41 -3.36
CA ARG A 607 19.69 33.01 -2.62
C ARG A 607 18.94 31.87 -3.32
N PRO A 608 18.20 31.03 -2.57
CA PRO A 608 17.28 30.05 -3.15
C PRO A 608 16.27 30.69 -4.08
N ARG A 609 15.90 29.96 -5.14
CA ARG A 609 14.78 30.36 -6.02
C ARG A 609 13.46 30.24 -5.27
N ARG A 610 12.57 31.20 -5.49
CA ARG A 610 11.30 31.27 -4.76
C ARG A 610 10.13 31.60 -5.69
N ALA A 611 9.03 30.90 -5.49
CA ALA A 611 7.79 31.10 -6.23
C ALA A 611 6.60 31.35 -5.29
N GLY A 612 5.69 32.23 -5.71
CA GLY A 612 4.34 32.33 -5.13
C GLY A 612 3.33 31.55 -5.97
N VAL A 613 2.36 30.90 -5.33
CA VAL A 613 1.25 30.21 -6.00
C VAL A 613 -0.06 30.72 -5.43
N SER A 614 -0.92 31.27 -6.30
CA SER A 614 -2.21 31.87 -5.92
C SER A 614 -3.38 31.02 -6.39
N SER A 615 -4.41 30.90 -5.55
CA SER A 615 -5.73 30.43 -6.00
C SER A 615 -6.86 31.10 -5.24
N PHE A 616 -7.83 31.62 -5.98
CA PHE A 616 -8.95 32.42 -5.44
C PHE A 616 -10.27 31.72 -5.76
N GLY A 617 -11.00 31.33 -4.71
CA GLY A 617 -12.27 30.63 -4.85
C GLY A 617 -13.40 31.60 -5.20
N VAL A 618 -14.35 31.15 -6.03
CA VAL A 618 -15.56 31.92 -6.36
C VAL A 618 -16.42 32.24 -5.13
N SER A 619 -16.22 31.53 -4.02
CA SER A 619 -16.84 31.80 -2.71
C SER A 619 -16.13 32.90 -1.90
N GLY A 620 -15.12 33.57 -2.47
CA GLY A 620 -14.31 34.61 -1.83
C GLY A 620 -13.13 34.08 -1.00
N THR A 621 -12.92 32.76 -0.89
CA THR A 621 -11.80 32.19 -0.12
C THR A 621 -10.52 32.23 -0.95
N ASN A 622 -9.53 33.00 -0.50
CA ASN A 622 -8.23 33.13 -1.18
C ASN A 622 -7.16 32.31 -0.47
N ALA A 623 -6.25 31.72 -1.24
CA ALA A 623 -5.08 31.04 -0.72
C ALA A 623 -3.82 31.46 -1.49
N HIS A 624 -2.71 31.64 -0.77
CA HIS A 624 -1.40 31.92 -1.35
C HIS A 624 -0.33 31.10 -0.64
N VAL A 625 0.59 30.49 -1.40
CA VAL A 625 1.67 29.62 -0.91
C VAL A 625 3.01 30.10 -1.45
N ILE A 626 4.03 30.12 -0.61
CA ILE A 626 5.42 30.43 -0.98
C ILE A 626 6.26 29.14 -1.00
N LEU A 627 6.78 28.82 -2.18
CA LEU A 627 7.69 27.72 -2.44
C LEU A 627 9.13 28.21 -2.54
N GLU A 628 10.07 27.36 -2.12
CA GLU A 628 11.50 27.61 -2.15
C GLU A 628 12.25 26.37 -2.66
N GLU A 629 13.25 26.59 -3.50
CA GLU A 629 14.22 25.59 -3.96
C GLU A 629 14.94 24.96 -2.76
N TYR A 630 14.93 23.62 -2.71
CA TYR A 630 15.72 22.92 -1.71
C TYR A 630 17.19 22.92 -2.09
N ARG A 631 18.03 23.61 -1.31
CA ARG A 631 19.48 23.48 -1.40
C ARG A 631 19.95 22.59 -0.25
N PRO A 632 20.44 21.37 -0.50
CA PRO A 632 21.10 20.62 0.55
C PRO A 632 22.25 21.48 1.08
N ALA A 633 22.38 21.59 2.40
CA ALA A 633 23.60 22.14 2.97
C ALA A 633 24.76 21.29 2.46
N GLU A 634 25.85 21.92 2.01
CA GLU A 634 27.06 21.16 1.68
C GLU A 634 27.34 20.22 2.86
N PRO A 635 27.43 18.91 2.62
CA PRO A 635 27.76 18.00 3.70
C PRO A 635 29.06 18.51 4.31
N ALA A 636 29.06 18.77 5.62
CA ALA A 636 30.32 18.92 6.33
C ALA A 636 31.15 17.69 5.94
N ALA A 637 32.41 17.86 5.51
CA ALA A 637 33.20 16.81 4.89
C ALA A 637 33.37 15.51 5.74
N ASP A 638 32.87 15.52 6.99
CA ASP A 638 32.84 14.41 7.93
C ASP A 638 31.46 13.69 8.06
N GLU A 639 30.39 14.19 7.42
CA GLU A 639 29.06 13.55 7.39
C GLU A 639 28.75 12.98 6.01
N THR A 640 29.60 12.08 5.53
CA THR A 640 29.08 11.05 4.61
C THR A 640 28.12 10.22 5.46
N PRO A 641 26.82 10.06 5.12
CA PRO A 641 26.00 9.07 5.78
C PRO A 641 26.77 7.76 5.66
N ALA A 642 27.26 7.23 6.78
CA ALA A 642 27.83 5.91 6.76
C ALA A 642 26.74 5.03 6.16
N ALA A 643 26.98 4.49 4.96
CA ALA A 643 26.14 3.46 4.41
C ALA A 643 25.89 2.50 5.58
N PRO A 644 24.63 2.15 5.90
CA PRO A 644 24.37 1.24 6.99
C PRO A 644 25.33 0.08 6.76
N ALA A 645 26.16 -0.22 7.76
CA ALA A 645 27.21 -1.22 7.66
C ALA A 645 26.55 -2.61 7.59
N GLY A 646 25.82 -2.84 6.50
CA GLY A 646 25.34 -4.14 6.10
C GLY A 646 26.56 -4.92 5.71
N THR A 647 26.73 -6.08 6.34
CA THR A 647 27.75 -7.03 5.91
C THR A 647 27.45 -7.37 4.45
N GLU A 648 28.39 -7.08 3.54
CA GLU A 648 28.25 -7.48 2.15
C GLU A 648 28.07 -9.00 2.10
N VAL A 649 26.88 -9.44 1.68
CA VAL A 649 26.52 -10.87 1.69
C VAL A 649 27.05 -11.56 0.44
N LEU A 650 26.92 -10.90 -0.73
CA LEU A 650 27.30 -11.42 -2.04
C LEU A 650 27.76 -10.27 -2.96
N SER A 651 28.91 -10.43 -3.60
CA SER A 651 29.42 -9.57 -4.67
C SER A 651 28.88 -10.06 -6.03
N ALA A 652 27.56 -10.00 -6.20
CA ALA A 652 26.84 -10.40 -7.42
C ALA A 652 25.87 -9.31 -7.88
N PRO A 653 25.49 -9.26 -9.17
CA PRO A 653 24.55 -8.25 -9.65
C PRO A 653 23.21 -8.37 -8.93
N ALA A 654 22.72 -7.28 -8.35
CA ALA A 654 21.50 -7.28 -7.55
C ALA A 654 20.29 -7.79 -8.38
N PRO A 655 19.46 -8.69 -7.81
CA PRO A 655 18.27 -9.19 -8.47
C PRO A 655 17.21 -8.10 -8.58
N TRP A 656 16.46 -8.06 -9.69
CA TRP A 656 15.35 -7.13 -9.85
C TRP A 656 14.04 -7.82 -9.51
N LEU A 657 13.35 -7.30 -8.50
CA LEU A 657 12.10 -7.82 -7.98
C LEU A 657 10.94 -7.07 -8.61
N LEU A 658 10.01 -7.79 -9.23
CA LEU A 658 8.76 -7.23 -9.75
C LEU A 658 7.59 -7.94 -9.09
N SER A 659 6.55 -7.18 -8.79
CA SER A 659 5.31 -7.74 -8.26
C SER A 659 4.08 -7.07 -8.90
N GLY A 660 2.96 -7.78 -8.88
CA GLY A 660 1.66 -7.30 -9.35
C GLY A 660 0.50 -8.02 -8.68
N LYS A 661 -0.68 -7.40 -8.65
CA LYS A 661 -1.93 -8.06 -8.22
C LYS A 661 -2.45 -9.10 -9.21
N SER A 662 -1.95 -9.09 -10.44
CA SER A 662 -2.31 -10.03 -11.49
C SER A 662 -1.11 -10.32 -12.39
N ALA A 663 -1.19 -11.39 -13.18
CA ALA A 663 -0.18 -11.71 -14.19
C ALA A 663 -0.04 -10.57 -15.23
N GLY A 664 -1.15 -9.94 -15.64
CA GLY A 664 -1.14 -8.83 -16.59
C GLY A 664 -0.50 -7.56 -16.02
N ALA A 665 -0.73 -7.26 -14.74
CA ALA A 665 -0.06 -6.15 -14.06
C ALA A 665 1.46 -6.36 -13.99
N LEU A 666 1.90 -7.59 -13.68
CA LEU A 666 3.32 -7.96 -13.66
C LEU A 666 3.97 -7.83 -15.05
N GLN A 667 3.28 -8.27 -16.11
CA GLN A 667 3.74 -8.11 -17.50
C GLN A 667 3.86 -6.63 -17.90
N THR A 668 2.89 -5.81 -17.49
CA THR A 668 2.89 -4.37 -17.76
C THR A 668 4.04 -3.67 -17.03
N ALA A 669 4.29 -4.01 -15.78
CA ALA A 669 5.42 -3.51 -15.01
C ALA A 669 6.77 -3.88 -15.67
N ALA A 670 6.89 -5.12 -16.13
CA ALA A 670 8.08 -5.58 -16.87
C ALA A 670 8.29 -4.81 -18.17
N ALA A 671 7.22 -4.53 -18.92
CA ALA A 671 7.29 -3.76 -20.16
C ALA A 671 7.74 -2.32 -19.92
N ARG A 672 7.22 -1.67 -18.86
CA ARG A 672 7.62 -0.31 -18.47
C ARG A 672 9.09 -0.26 -18.05
N LEU A 673 9.51 -1.20 -17.20
CA LEU A 673 10.90 -1.25 -16.73
C LEU A 673 11.89 -1.55 -17.87
N ALA A 674 11.51 -2.42 -18.83
CA ALA A 674 12.33 -2.72 -20.00
C ALA A 674 12.64 -1.50 -20.87
N GLY A 675 11.83 -0.44 -20.80
CA GLY A 675 12.06 0.82 -21.52
C GLY A 675 13.03 1.77 -20.82
N LEU A 676 13.43 1.49 -19.57
CA LEU A 676 14.23 2.39 -18.73
C LEU A 676 15.63 1.82 -18.39
N THR A 677 15.96 0.60 -18.87
CA THR A 677 17.14 -0.13 -18.41
C THR A 677 18.47 0.44 -18.87
N ASP A 678 18.50 1.14 -20.00
CA ASP A 678 19.76 1.53 -20.65
C ASP A 678 20.33 2.84 -20.07
N GLU A 679 19.55 3.56 -19.27
CA GLU A 679 19.88 4.92 -18.79
C GLU A 679 20.19 4.99 -17.28
N ARG A 680 20.10 3.89 -16.53
CA ARG A 680 20.17 3.87 -15.06
C ARG A 680 21.14 2.84 -14.51
N ASP A 681 21.75 3.12 -13.36
CA ASP A 681 22.58 2.16 -12.64
C ASP A 681 21.70 0.96 -12.20
N PRO A 682 22.07 -0.29 -12.57
CA PRO A 682 21.32 -1.46 -12.16
C PRO A 682 21.16 -1.66 -10.65
N ALA A 683 22.10 -1.16 -9.84
CA ALA A 683 22.04 -1.22 -8.39
C ALA A 683 20.95 -0.28 -7.86
N ASP A 684 20.86 0.94 -8.38
CA ASP A 684 19.82 1.91 -8.00
C ASP A 684 18.42 1.40 -8.36
N VAL A 685 18.28 0.77 -9.53
CA VAL A 685 17.01 0.14 -9.94
C VAL A 685 16.63 -0.99 -8.98
N ALA A 686 17.57 -1.85 -8.63
CA ALA A 686 17.32 -2.94 -7.68
C ALA A 686 16.89 -2.41 -6.30
N TRP A 687 17.57 -1.37 -5.82
CA TRP A 687 17.26 -0.71 -4.56
C TRP A 687 15.86 -0.09 -4.57
N GLY A 688 15.51 0.64 -5.64
CA GLY A 688 14.18 1.25 -5.80
C GLY A 688 13.05 0.22 -5.86
N LEU A 689 13.28 -0.93 -6.52
CA LEU A 689 12.32 -2.04 -6.57
C LEU A 689 12.16 -2.74 -5.21
N LEU A 690 13.21 -2.78 -4.38
CA LEU A 690 13.19 -3.41 -3.07
C LEU A 690 12.52 -2.55 -2.00
N THR A 691 12.81 -1.24 -2.00
CA THR A 691 12.44 -0.34 -0.89
C THR A 691 11.18 0.48 -1.15
N GLY A 692 10.92 0.82 -2.42
CA GLY A 692 9.86 1.77 -2.78
C GLY A 692 8.64 1.15 -3.45
N ARG A 693 8.49 -0.18 -3.44
CA ARG A 693 7.38 -0.89 -4.10
C ARG A 693 6.74 -1.90 -3.18
N ALA A 694 5.42 -2.00 -3.26
CA ALA A 694 4.67 -3.04 -2.54
C ALA A 694 5.05 -4.43 -3.06
N VAL A 695 5.11 -5.41 -2.15
CA VAL A 695 5.40 -6.81 -2.49
C VAL A 695 4.11 -7.61 -2.64
N LEU A 696 3.58 -7.63 -3.87
CA LEU A 696 2.28 -8.22 -4.23
C LEU A 696 2.38 -9.72 -4.56
N GLU A 697 1.25 -10.36 -4.85
CA GLU A 697 1.10 -11.82 -4.93
C GLU A 697 1.77 -12.43 -6.17
N HIS A 698 1.60 -11.84 -7.35
CA HIS A 698 2.28 -12.30 -8.56
C HIS A 698 3.67 -11.70 -8.59
N ARG A 699 4.71 -12.52 -8.45
CA ARG A 699 6.10 -12.08 -8.32
C ARG A 699 6.97 -12.63 -9.45
N ALA A 700 7.91 -11.82 -9.90
CA ALA A 700 9.01 -12.25 -10.74
C ALA A 700 10.34 -11.69 -10.21
N VAL A 701 11.40 -12.47 -10.38
CA VAL A 701 12.77 -12.10 -10.08
C VAL A 701 13.57 -12.22 -11.37
N VAL A 702 14.19 -11.11 -11.78
CA VAL A 702 15.12 -11.07 -12.91
C VAL A 702 16.55 -11.16 -12.38
N VAL A 703 17.29 -12.14 -12.87
CA VAL A 703 18.70 -12.41 -12.50
C VAL A 703 19.57 -12.53 -13.75
N GLY A 704 20.87 -12.27 -13.57
CA GLY A 704 21.87 -12.32 -14.64
C GLY A 704 22.10 -10.98 -15.34
N GLU A 705 22.96 -11.00 -16.37
CA GLU A 705 23.42 -9.80 -17.05
C GLU A 705 22.40 -9.27 -18.09
N ASP A 706 21.72 -10.16 -18.83
CA ASP A 706 20.70 -9.78 -19.82
C ASP A 706 19.34 -9.46 -19.18
N ARG A 707 19.30 -8.38 -18.41
CA ARG A 707 18.09 -7.90 -17.73
C ARG A 707 17.04 -7.39 -18.72
N ALA A 708 17.47 -6.70 -19.76
CA ALA A 708 16.56 -6.14 -20.77
C ALA A 708 15.86 -7.27 -21.56
N GLY A 709 16.60 -8.30 -21.98
CA GLY A 709 16.03 -9.50 -22.61
C GLY A 709 15.08 -10.24 -21.68
N ALA A 710 15.46 -10.44 -20.41
CA ALA A 710 14.64 -11.07 -19.39
C ALA A 710 13.32 -10.31 -19.15
N LEU A 711 13.34 -8.98 -19.04
CA LEU A 711 12.14 -8.16 -18.86
C LEU A 711 11.23 -8.18 -20.09
N ARG A 712 11.79 -8.12 -21.31
CA ARG A 712 10.99 -8.25 -22.55
C ARG A 712 10.34 -9.63 -22.66
N ALA A 713 11.03 -10.68 -22.22
CA ALA A 713 10.48 -12.03 -22.17
C ALA A 713 9.34 -12.12 -21.14
N LEU A 714 9.54 -11.57 -19.93
CA LEU A 714 8.52 -11.49 -18.89
C LEU A 714 7.28 -10.71 -19.37
N ALA A 715 7.48 -9.57 -20.03
CA ALA A 715 6.41 -8.75 -20.58
C ALA A 715 5.57 -9.46 -21.65
N ARG A 716 6.17 -10.41 -22.39
CA ARG A 716 5.51 -11.20 -23.45
C ARG A 716 5.07 -12.58 -23.00
N ASP A 717 5.22 -12.90 -21.72
CA ASP A 717 4.92 -14.22 -21.15
C ASP A 717 5.76 -15.37 -21.75
N VAL A 718 6.99 -15.10 -22.18
CA VAL A 718 7.90 -16.08 -22.78
C VAL A 718 8.92 -16.60 -21.75
N PRO A 719 9.22 -17.92 -21.71
CA PRO A 719 10.26 -18.46 -20.83
C PRO A 719 11.64 -17.84 -21.08
N HIS A 720 12.37 -17.53 -20.02
CA HIS A 720 13.73 -17.01 -20.07
C HIS A 720 14.55 -17.54 -18.88
N PRO A 721 15.81 -17.98 -19.07
CA PRO A 721 16.61 -18.57 -17.99
C PRO A 721 16.89 -17.61 -16.83
N GLY A 722 16.97 -16.31 -17.12
CA GLY A 722 17.14 -15.25 -16.11
C GLY A 722 15.85 -14.78 -15.44
N VAL A 723 14.71 -15.46 -15.61
CA VAL A 723 13.42 -15.08 -15.01
C VAL A 723 12.89 -16.22 -14.16
N VAL A 724 12.72 -15.97 -12.85
CA VAL A 724 11.98 -16.83 -11.94
C VAL A 724 10.66 -16.16 -11.63
N ARG A 725 9.53 -16.86 -11.80
CA ARG A 725 8.19 -16.31 -11.55
C ARG A 725 7.34 -17.24 -10.71
N GLY A 726 6.43 -16.68 -9.93
CA GLY A 726 5.51 -17.45 -9.10
C GLY A 726 4.38 -16.59 -8.54
N VAL A 727 3.43 -17.26 -7.88
CA VAL A 727 2.39 -16.60 -7.09
C VAL A 727 2.65 -16.94 -5.64
N ALA A 728 2.91 -15.92 -4.83
CA ALA A 728 3.12 -16.08 -3.40
C ALA A 728 1.82 -16.57 -2.74
N ARG A 729 1.94 -17.56 -1.87
CA ARG A 729 0.87 -18.01 -0.98
C ARG A 729 1.25 -17.63 0.45
N SER A 730 0.31 -17.09 1.20
CA SER A 730 0.46 -16.78 2.62
C SER A 730 0.65 -18.08 3.43
N GLY A 731 1.53 -18.05 4.44
CA GLY A 731 1.66 -19.13 5.43
C GLY A 731 2.72 -20.21 5.17
N GLY A 732 3.72 -19.98 4.30
CA GLY A 732 4.84 -20.91 4.11
C GLY A 732 5.98 -20.68 5.11
N ALA A 733 6.13 -21.58 6.09
CA ALA A 733 7.29 -21.64 6.99
C ALA A 733 8.45 -22.39 6.30
N PRO A 734 9.65 -21.79 6.11
CA PRO A 734 10.74 -22.43 5.40
C PRO A 734 11.31 -23.62 6.21
N VAL A 735 11.53 -24.74 5.53
CA VAL A 735 12.20 -25.93 6.09
C VAL A 735 13.52 -26.11 5.37
N TRP A 736 14.62 -26.21 6.12
CA TRP A 736 15.94 -26.50 5.53
C TRP A 736 16.22 -27.99 5.55
N VAL A 737 16.53 -28.53 4.37
CA VAL A 737 16.80 -29.96 4.18
C VAL A 737 18.29 -30.15 3.91
N PHE A 738 18.94 -30.91 4.79
CA PHE A 738 20.36 -31.21 4.77
C PHE A 738 20.58 -32.63 4.21
N PRO A 739 20.96 -32.78 2.93
CA PRO A 739 21.10 -34.09 2.31
C PRO A 739 22.28 -34.89 2.88
N GLY A 740 22.25 -36.21 2.61
CA GLY A 740 23.37 -37.10 2.90
C GLY A 740 24.49 -37.00 1.87
N GLN A 741 25.29 -38.06 1.75
CA GLN A 741 26.32 -38.18 0.71
C GLN A 741 25.67 -38.46 -0.66
N GLY A 742 26.24 -37.89 -1.73
CA GLY A 742 25.78 -38.07 -3.12
C GLY A 742 25.52 -36.78 -3.88
N SER A 743 25.54 -35.62 -3.21
CA SER A 743 25.36 -34.29 -3.80
C SER A 743 26.66 -33.60 -4.19
N GLN A 744 27.82 -34.21 -3.90
CA GLN A 744 29.12 -33.61 -4.18
C GLN A 744 29.45 -33.55 -5.67
N TRP A 745 30.14 -32.50 -6.10
CA TRP A 745 30.66 -32.30 -7.44
C TRP A 745 31.95 -31.48 -7.40
N LEU A 746 32.81 -31.61 -8.43
CA LEU A 746 34.10 -30.91 -8.49
C LEU A 746 33.91 -29.40 -8.64
N GLY A 747 34.54 -28.61 -7.77
CA GLY A 747 34.45 -27.14 -7.78
C GLY A 747 33.30 -26.55 -6.96
N MET A 748 32.54 -27.37 -6.25
CA MET A 748 31.45 -26.88 -5.39
C MET A 748 31.96 -25.89 -4.33
N GLY A 749 31.27 -24.75 -4.18
CA GLY A 749 31.60 -23.73 -3.18
C GLY A 749 32.74 -22.75 -3.54
N ARG A 750 33.54 -23.00 -4.59
CA ARG A 750 34.66 -22.12 -5.00
C ARG A 750 34.19 -20.69 -5.32
N GLU A 751 33.16 -20.57 -6.16
CA GLU A 751 32.62 -19.26 -6.56
C GLU A 751 32.04 -18.48 -5.38
N LEU A 752 31.33 -19.17 -4.47
CA LEU A 752 30.78 -18.55 -3.25
C LEU A 752 31.87 -18.12 -2.27
N ALA A 753 32.97 -18.86 -2.14
CA ALA A 753 34.10 -18.44 -1.33
C ALA A 753 34.77 -17.17 -1.88
N ALA A 754 34.80 -17.01 -3.21
CA ALA A 754 35.33 -15.81 -3.85
C ALA A 754 34.37 -14.60 -3.75
N SER A 755 33.05 -14.83 -3.90
CA SER A 755 32.04 -13.77 -4.02
C SER A 755 31.29 -13.44 -2.73
N SER A 756 31.36 -14.25 -1.67
CA SER A 756 30.64 -14.01 -0.42
C SER A 756 31.59 -13.98 0.78
N PRO A 757 31.78 -12.81 1.42
CA PRO A 757 32.53 -12.69 2.67
C PRO A 757 31.95 -13.57 3.79
N VAL A 758 30.62 -13.65 3.90
CA VAL A 758 29.91 -14.48 4.90
C VAL A 758 30.20 -15.97 4.68
N PHE A 759 30.13 -16.43 3.43
CA PHE A 759 30.42 -17.83 3.11
C PHE A 759 31.89 -18.16 3.37
N ARG A 760 32.81 -17.29 2.95
CA ARG A 760 34.26 -17.46 3.15
C ARG A 760 34.63 -17.52 4.63
N GLN A 761 34.15 -16.59 5.46
CA GLN A 761 34.37 -16.64 6.90
C GLN A 761 33.83 -17.94 7.50
N SER A 762 32.62 -18.36 7.09
CA SER A 762 32.06 -19.62 7.57
C SER A 762 32.91 -20.83 7.16
N LEU A 763 33.53 -20.79 5.97
CA LEU A 763 34.36 -21.86 5.46
C LEU A 763 35.68 -21.96 6.26
N GLU A 764 36.31 -20.82 6.56
CA GLU A 764 37.51 -20.72 7.40
C GLU A 764 37.24 -21.28 8.82
N GLU A 765 36.10 -20.92 9.42
CA GLU A 765 35.69 -21.47 10.72
C GLU A 765 35.47 -22.99 10.68
N CYS A 766 34.85 -23.51 9.61
CA CYS A 766 34.68 -24.94 9.42
C CYS A 766 36.02 -25.67 9.20
N ALA A 767 36.94 -25.05 8.46
CA ALA A 767 38.29 -25.58 8.23
C ALA A 767 39.06 -25.70 9.55
N ALA A 768 39.08 -24.64 10.36
CA ALA A 768 39.71 -24.63 11.67
C ALA A 768 39.10 -25.67 12.63
N ALA A 769 37.77 -25.87 12.58
CA ALA A 769 37.10 -26.88 13.40
C ALA A 769 37.44 -28.32 12.97
N LEU A 770 37.70 -28.56 11.68
CA LEU A 770 38.04 -29.87 11.13
C LEU A 770 39.53 -30.23 11.30
N GLU A 771 40.42 -29.24 11.25
CA GLU A 771 41.89 -29.41 11.26
C GLU A 771 42.41 -30.45 12.28
N PRO A 772 41.92 -30.51 13.54
CA PRO A 772 42.42 -31.49 14.51
C PRO A 772 42.10 -32.97 14.18
N TYR A 773 41.19 -33.24 13.24
CA TYR A 773 40.62 -34.57 13.02
C TYR A 773 40.96 -35.18 11.65
N VAL A 774 41.50 -34.39 10.72
CA VAL A 774 41.76 -34.75 9.31
C VAL A 774 43.24 -34.60 8.94
N ASP A 775 43.67 -35.30 7.88
CA ASP A 775 45.04 -35.27 7.34
C ASP A 775 45.17 -34.42 6.06
N TRP A 776 44.16 -33.62 5.76
CA TRP A 776 44.02 -32.78 4.58
C TRP A 776 43.45 -31.40 4.97
N SER A 777 43.63 -30.38 4.13
CA SER A 777 43.01 -29.06 4.34
C SER A 777 41.74 -28.91 3.52
N LEU A 778 40.70 -28.30 4.11
CA LEU A 778 39.40 -28.10 3.44
C LEU A 778 39.55 -27.30 2.15
N GLU A 779 40.30 -26.21 2.20
CA GLU A 779 40.63 -25.38 1.04
C GLU A 779 41.38 -26.17 -0.04
N GLY A 780 42.39 -26.96 0.36
CA GLY A 780 43.16 -27.78 -0.56
C GLY A 780 42.33 -28.86 -1.26
N VAL A 781 41.34 -29.43 -0.57
CA VAL A 781 40.38 -30.36 -1.19
C VAL A 781 39.46 -29.61 -2.17
N LEU A 782 38.92 -28.47 -1.76
CA LEU A 782 38.03 -27.68 -2.60
C LEU A 782 38.73 -27.22 -3.87
N ASP A 783 40.01 -26.82 -3.82
CA ASP A 783 40.82 -26.39 -4.98
C ASP A 783 41.40 -27.55 -5.81
N SER A 784 41.29 -28.79 -5.33
CA SER A 784 41.79 -29.97 -6.04
C SER A 784 40.78 -30.54 -7.02
N ASP A 785 41.27 -30.86 -8.22
CA ASP A 785 40.53 -31.60 -9.26
C ASP A 785 40.83 -33.12 -9.21
N ASP A 786 41.49 -33.60 -8.15
CA ASP A 786 41.83 -35.01 -7.97
C ASP A 786 40.60 -35.86 -7.60
N GLN A 787 40.06 -36.57 -8.59
CA GLN A 787 38.90 -37.46 -8.42
C GLN A 787 39.14 -38.57 -7.37
N THR A 788 40.38 -39.00 -7.14
CA THR A 788 40.68 -40.05 -6.15
C THR A 788 40.45 -39.57 -4.73
N LEU A 789 40.77 -38.30 -4.47
CA LEU A 789 40.49 -37.62 -3.21
C LEU A 789 38.97 -37.46 -2.99
N TRP A 790 38.24 -37.10 -4.04
CA TRP A 790 36.78 -36.95 -4.02
C TRP A 790 35.99 -38.27 -3.96
N ASN A 791 36.67 -39.41 -4.10
CA ASN A 791 36.07 -40.74 -3.88
C ASN A 791 36.22 -41.24 -2.44
N ARG A 792 37.02 -40.56 -1.61
CA ARG A 792 37.24 -40.92 -0.20
C ARG A 792 36.09 -40.42 0.68
N VAL A 793 35.38 -41.35 1.31
CA VAL A 793 34.27 -41.04 2.25
C VAL A 793 34.75 -40.17 3.42
N ASP A 794 35.97 -40.39 3.90
CA ASP A 794 36.59 -39.61 4.98
C ASP A 794 36.95 -38.17 4.60
N VAL A 795 36.86 -37.84 3.30
CA VAL A 795 36.99 -36.47 2.77
C VAL A 795 35.61 -35.90 2.45
N VAL A 796 34.81 -36.63 1.66
CA VAL A 796 33.52 -36.13 1.12
C VAL A 796 32.53 -35.75 2.23
N GLN A 797 32.40 -36.57 3.28
CA GLN A 797 31.42 -36.31 4.34
C GLN A 797 31.71 -35.00 5.12
N PRO A 798 32.94 -34.80 5.65
CA PRO A 798 33.32 -33.52 6.25
C PRO A 798 33.19 -32.30 5.32
N VAL A 799 33.56 -32.44 4.04
CA VAL A 799 33.43 -31.32 3.07
C VAL A 799 31.96 -30.96 2.83
N LEU A 800 31.09 -31.95 2.62
CA LEU A 800 29.65 -31.72 2.47
C LEU A 800 29.05 -31.08 3.74
N TRP A 801 29.46 -31.53 4.93
CA TRP A 801 29.05 -30.92 6.19
C TRP A 801 29.43 -29.45 6.27
N ALA A 802 30.69 -29.11 5.94
CA ALA A 802 31.16 -27.73 5.95
C ALA A 802 30.35 -26.86 4.98
N LEU A 803 30.15 -27.30 3.74
CA LEU A 803 29.37 -26.55 2.75
C LEU A 803 27.91 -26.38 3.15
N MET A 804 27.28 -27.41 3.71
CA MET A 804 25.92 -27.32 4.22
C MET A 804 25.77 -26.28 5.35
N VAL A 805 26.73 -26.24 6.28
CA VAL A 805 26.78 -25.23 7.35
C VAL A 805 27.01 -23.82 6.77
N CYS A 806 27.92 -23.69 5.80
CA CYS A 806 28.21 -22.40 5.16
C CYS A 806 27.00 -21.86 4.38
N LEU A 807 26.31 -22.71 3.60
CA LEU A 807 25.08 -22.33 2.89
C LEU A 807 23.97 -21.93 3.86
N ALA A 808 23.81 -22.65 4.97
CA ALA A 808 22.84 -22.31 6.01
C ALA A 808 23.13 -20.94 6.63
N ARG A 809 24.41 -20.61 6.89
CA ARG A 809 24.78 -19.27 7.36
C ARG A 809 24.55 -18.18 6.32
N LEU A 810 24.83 -18.46 5.05
CA LEU A 810 24.57 -17.54 3.95
C LEU A 810 23.06 -17.21 3.84
N TRP A 811 22.19 -18.22 3.87
CA TRP A 811 20.74 -18.02 3.85
C TRP A 811 20.24 -17.21 5.05
N ARG A 812 20.79 -17.44 6.24
CA ARG A 812 20.50 -16.63 7.44
C ARG A 812 20.95 -15.19 7.28
N ALA A 813 22.12 -14.94 6.71
CA ALA A 813 22.60 -13.58 6.45
C ALA A 813 21.71 -12.83 5.44
N CYS A 814 21.07 -13.55 4.52
CA CYS A 814 20.02 -13.00 3.63
C CYS A 814 18.66 -12.77 4.34
N GLY A 815 18.55 -13.02 5.65
CA GLY A 815 17.32 -12.86 6.43
C GLY A 815 16.36 -14.05 6.38
N VAL A 816 16.76 -15.20 5.83
CA VAL A 816 15.93 -16.41 5.82
C VAL A 816 16.21 -17.26 7.05
N THR A 817 15.22 -17.42 7.92
CA THR A 817 15.31 -18.27 9.13
C THR A 817 14.42 -19.50 8.97
N PRO A 818 14.95 -20.73 9.16
CA PRO A 818 14.14 -21.93 9.05
C PRO A 818 13.22 -22.09 10.25
N SER A 819 11.97 -22.48 10.03
CA SER A 819 11.05 -22.89 11.10
C SER A 819 11.27 -24.36 11.49
N ALA A 820 11.88 -25.16 10.62
CA ALA A 820 12.33 -26.51 10.93
C ALA A 820 13.56 -26.89 10.09
N VAL A 821 14.32 -27.86 10.57
CA VAL A 821 15.41 -28.49 9.81
C VAL A 821 15.21 -29.99 9.74
N VAL A 822 15.61 -30.61 8.63
CA VAL A 822 15.60 -32.06 8.45
C VAL A 822 16.93 -32.47 7.86
N GLY A 823 17.58 -33.47 8.46
CA GLY A 823 18.81 -34.05 7.91
C GLY A 823 18.57 -35.46 7.39
N HIS A 824 19.29 -35.83 6.32
CA HIS A 824 19.32 -37.21 5.82
C HIS A 824 20.64 -37.87 6.21
N SER A 825 20.59 -38.85 7.12
CA SER A 825 21.77 -39.57 7.62
C SER A 825 22.85 -38.61 8.14
N GLN A 826 23.98 -38.44 7.46
CA GLN A 826 25.04 -37.52 7.88
C GLN A 826 24.66 -36.03 7.80
N GLY A 827 23.65 -35.68 7.00
CA GLY A 827 23.11 -34.32 6.95
C GLY A 827 22.51 -33.88 8.29
N GLU A 828 22.07 -34.80 9.16
CA GLU A 828 21.59 -34.46 10.51
C GLU A 828 22.68 -33.79 11.37
N ILE A 829 23.95 -34.07 11.11
CA ILE A 829 25.07 -33.44 11.84
C ILE A 829 25.11 -31.95 11.48
N ALA A 830 24.95 -31.60 10.19
CA ALA A 830 24.90 -30.21 9.76
C ALA A 830 23.62 -29.52 10.27
N ALA A 831 22.48 -30.20 10.18
CA ALA A 831 21.21 -29.70 10.72
C ALA A 831 21.31 -29.38 12.23
N ALA A 832 21.90 -30.29 13.02
CA ALA A 832 22.09 -30.12 14.46
C ALA A 832 23.02 -28.94 14.79
N VAL A 833 24.10 -28.75 14.03
CA VAL A 833 24.96 -27.56 14.19
C VAL A 833 24.19 -26.28 13.87
N VAL A 834 23.42 -26.27 12.78
CA VAL A 834 22.69 -25.09 12.33
C VAL A 834 21.64 -24.65 13.35
N VAL A 835 20.93 -25.57 14.00
CA VAL A 835 19.96 -25.22 15.07
C VAL A 835 20.60 -25.10 16.46
N GLY A 836 21.92 -25.19 16.58
CA GLY A 836 22.64 -25.06 17.84
C GLY A 836 22.57 -26.28 18.77
N GLY A 837 22.05 -27.42 18.28
CA GLY A 837 22.04 -28.70 19.01
C GLY A 837 23.44 -29.31 19.15
N LEU A 838 24.37 -28.95 18.27
CA LEU A 838 25.81 -29.23 18.38
C LEU A 838 26.61 -27.94 18.20
N THR A 839 27.73 -27.82 18.90
CA THR A 839 28.71 -26.77 18.58
C THR A 839 29.36 -27.07 17.24
N LEU A 840 29.94 -26.06 16.57
CA LEU A 840 30.65 -26.25 15.31
C LEU A 840 31.79 -27.28 15.46
N THR A 841 32.56 -27.20 16.55
CA THR A 841 33.66 -28.11 16.87
C THR A 841 33.17 -29.54 17.12
N ASP A 842 32.06 -29.72 17.83
CA ASP A 842 31.48 -31.05 18.06
C ASP A 842 30.93 -31.64 16.75
N GLY A 843 30.28 -30.83 15.92
CA GLY A 843 29.85 -31.23 14.59
C GLY A 843 31.02 -31.71 13.72
N ALA A 844 32.11 -30.93 13.67
CA ALA A 844 33.34 -31.27 12.96
C ALA A 844 33.96 -32.59 13.47
N ARG A 845 34.01 -32.78 14.79
CA ARG A 845 34.49 -34.00 15.43
C ARG A 845 33.64 -35.21 15.04
N VAL A 846 32.31 -35.10 15.13
CA VAL A 846 31.38 -36.18 14.83
C VAL A 846 31.49 -36.59 13.36
N VAL A 847 31.46 -35.63 12.43
CA VAL A 847 31.52 -35.95 11.00
C VAL A 847 32.88 -36.55 10.61
N ALA A 848 34.00 -36.01 11.10
CA ALA A 848 35.34 -36.48 10.75
C ALA A 848 35.65 -37.87 11.33
N LEU A 849 35.30 -38.12 12.59
CA LEU A 849 35.56 -39.43 13.21
C LEU A 849 34.63 -40.52 12.66
N ARG A 850 33.36 -40.18 12.38
CA ARG A 850 32.42 -41.10 11.72
C ARG A 850 32.91 -41.49 10.33
N SER A 851 33.32 -40.52 9.52
CA SER A 851 33.75 -40.77 8.15
C SER A 851 35.04 -41.60 8.10
N ARG A 852 35.98 -41.38 9.05
CA ARG A 852 37.15 -42.24 9.25
C ARG A 852 36.79 -43.67 9.66
N ALA A 853 35.80 -43.85 10.54
CA ALA A 853 35.33 -45.20 10.90
C ALA A 853 34.72 -45.92 9.68
N LEU A 854 33.97 -45.20 8.84
CA LEU A 854 33.42 -45.76 7.59
C LEU A 854 34.52 -46.16 6.59
N ARG A 855 35.65 -45.45 6.55
CA ARG A 855 36.79 -45.82 5.71
C ARG A 855 37.36 -47.20 6.07
N ALA A 856 37.37 -47.57 7.35
CA ALA A 856 37.81 -48.91 7.78
C ALA A 856 36.87 -50.03 7.29
N LEU A 857 35.62 -49.69 6.97
CA LEU A 857 34.59 -50.61 6.47
C LEU A 857 34.49 -50.59 4.93
N ALA A 858 35.27 -49.75 4.25
CA ALA A 858 35.25 -49.64 2.80
C ALA A 858 35.56 -51.01 2.15
N GLY A 859 34.80 -51.37 1.11
CA GLY A 859 34.92 -52.65 0.41
C GLY A 859 34.21 -53.85 1.07
N HIS A 860 33.65 -53.69 2.28
CA HIS A 860 32.95 -54.76 3.00
C HIS A 860 31.42 -54.67 2.94
N GLY A 861 30.88 -53.61 2.33
CA GLY A 861 29.45 -53.36 2.17
C GLY A 861 29.16 -52.62 0.88
N GLY A 862 27.91 -52.70 0.43
CA GLY A 862 27.43 -52.07 -0.79
C GLY A 862 26.06 -51.47 -0.55
N MET A 863 25.65 -50.54 -1.39
CA MET A 863 24.42 -49.81 -1.18
C MET A 863 23.73 -49.69 -2.55
N VAL A 864 22.52 -50.20 -2.67
CA VAL A 864 21.76 -50.17 -3.93
C VAL A 864 20.42 -49.52 -3.76
N SER A 865 20.03 -48.72 -4.74
CA SER A 865 18.74 -48.08 -4.88
C SER A 865 17.66 -49.04 -5.41
N LEU A 866 16.53 -49.19 -4.72
CA LEU A 866 15.34 -49.89 -5.22
C LEU A 866 14.18 -48.91 -5.46
N ALA A 867 13.67 -48.89 -6.70
CA ALA A 867 12.47 -48.13 -7.10
C ALA A 867 11.19 -48.90 -6.76
N THR A 868 11.00 -49.20 -5.48
CA THR A 868 9.82 -49.88 -4.94
C THR A 868 9.30 -49.14 -3.70
N GLY A 869 8.23 -49.61 -3.07
CA GLY A 869 7.75 -49.08 -1.79
C GLY A 869 8.39 -49.79 -0.60
N ALA A 870 8.37 -49.16 0.59
CA ALA A 870 9.05 -49.65 1.79
C ALA A 870 8.62 -51.07 2.21
N THR A 871 7.33 -51.39 2.08
CA THR A 871 6.80 -52.73 2.40
C THR A 871 7.41 -53.82 1.51
N VAL A 872 7.43 -53.58 0.20
CA VAL A 872 7.98 -54.53 -0.78
C VAL A 872 9.49 -54.65 -0.64
N ALA A 873 10.18 -53.52 -0.39
CA ALA A 873 11.61 -53.56 -0.06
C ALA A 873 11.89 -54.41 1.18
N GLY A 874 11.09 -54.26 2.24
CA GLY A 874 11.19 -55.07 3.45
C GLY A 874 11.02 -56.57 3.18
N GLU A 875 9.99 -56.95 2.42
CA GLU A 875 9.75 -58.36 2.05
C GLU A 875 10.93 -58.97 1.28
N LEU A 876 11.46 -58.24 0.28
CA LEU A 876 12.62 -58.68 -0.51
C LEU A 876 13.87 -58.89 0.34
N VAL A 877 14.09 -58.01 1.33
CA VAL A 877 15.25 -58.06 2.22
C VAL A 877 15.14 -59.18 3.27
N THR A 878 13.93 -59.52 3.71
CA THR A 878 13.69 -60.55 4.73
C THR A 878 14.23 -61.92 4.31
N GLY A 879 14.21 -62.23 3.01
CA GLY A 879 14.75 -63.49 2.45
C GLY A 879 16.28 -63.57 2.36
N LEU A 880 17.01 -62.48 2.62
CA LEU A 880 18.47 -62.40 2.41
C LEU A 880 19.31 -62.70 3.66
N GLY A 881 18.66 -63.08 4.76
CA GLY A 881 19.32 -63.61 5.97
C GLY A 881 20.08 -62.57 6.78
N GLY A 882 19.55 -61.34 6.89
CA GLY A 882 20.15 -60.25 7.67
C GLY A 882 21.42 -59.65 7.06
N ARG A 883 21.86 -60.15 5.90
CA ARG A 883 22.99 -59.60 5.12
C ARG A 883 22.65 -58.30 4.40
N VAL A 884 21.36 -58.01 4.28
CA VAL A 884 20.84 -56.81 3.64
C VAL A 884 19.84 -56.16 4.59
N SER A 885 19.80 -54.83 4.61
CA SER A 885 18.96 -54.00 5.49
C SER A 885 18.41 -52.79 4.74
N VAL A 886 17.22 -52.31 5.10
CA VAL A 886 16.68 -51.06 4.53
C VAL A 886 17.34 -49.87 5.25
N ALA A 887 18.19 -49.13 4.54
CA ALA A 887 18.93 -48.00 5.09
C ALA A 887 18.15 -46.67 5.05
N ALA A 888 17.28 -46.46 4.06
CA ALA A 888 16.46 -45.26 3.94
C ALA A 888 15.15 -45.48 3.16
N VAL A 889 14.11 -44.73 3.53
CA VAL A 889 12.83 -44.64 2.81
C VAL A 889 12.65 -43.20 2.36
N ASN A 890 12.92 -42.95 1.07
CA ASN A 890 12.90 -41.58 0.50
C ASN A 890 11.53 -41.19 -0.09
N GLY A 891 10.60 -42.13 -0.29
CA GLY A 891 9.27 -41.87 -0.85
C GLY A 891 8.39 -43.13 -0.97
N PRO A 892 7.09 -42.98 -1.29
CA PRO A 892 6.10 -44.05 -1.09
C PRO A 892 5.96 -45.14 -2.18
N THR A 893 6.14 -44.92 -3.51
CA THR A 893 5.66 -45.95 -4.50
C THR A 893 6.24 -45.94 -5.93
N PRO A 894 6.10 -47.09 -6.65
CA PRO A 894 6.46 -47.27 -8.06
C PRO A 894 5.35 -46.82 -9.04
N ARG A 895 5.61 -45.76 -9.82
CA ARG A 895 5.34 -45.62 -11.28
C ARG A 895 5.54 -44.16 -11.73
N TRP A 896 6.35 -44.03 -12.79
CA TRP A 896 6.45 -42.89 -13.72
C TRP A 896 6.95 -41.54 -13.17
N SER A 897 8.26 -41.45 -12.98
CA SER A 897 9.05 -40.26 -13.34
C SER A 897 10.48 -40.72 -13.70
N PRO A 898 11.12 -40.21 -14.76
CA PRO A 898 12.50 -40.55 -15.12
C PRO A 898 13.54 -40.07 -14.08
N ALA A 899 13.12 -39.26 -13.11
CA ALA A 899 13.96 -38.74 -12.04
C ALA A 899 13.58 -39.41 -10.70
N SER A 900 14.31 -40.49 -10.40
CA SER A 900 14.57 -41.17 -9.12
C SER A 900 13.47 -41.26 -8.03
N PRO A 901 13.21 -42.49 -7.56
CA PRO A 901 13.27 -42.77 -6.11
C PRO A 901 14.00 -44.08 -5.78
N THR A 902 14.77 -44.05 -4.69
CA THR A 902 15.75 -45.07 -4.33
C THR A 902 15.59 -45.50 -2.86
N HIS A 903 15.30 -46.78 -2.59
CA HIS A 903 15.57 -47.38 -1.27
C HIS A 903 17.01 -47.87 -1.26
N TRP A 904 17.82 -47.41 -0.32
CA TRP A 904 19.16 -47.97 -0.16
C TRP A 904 19.06 -49.26 0.65
N THR A 905 19.44 -50.39 0.04
CA THR A 905 19.63 -51.63 0.78
C THR A 905 21.12 -51.89 0.96
N ASN A 906 21.55 -52.05 2.21
CA ASN A 906 22.93 -52.36 2.62
C ASN A 906 23.04 -53.80 3.01
#